data_AF-A0A2D6MA56-F1
#
_entry.id   AF-A0A2D6MA56-F1
#
_cell.length_a   1.000
_cell.length_b   1.000
_cell.length_c   1.000
_cell.angle_alpha   90.00
_cell.angle_beta   90.00
_cell.angle_gamma   90.00
#
_symmetry.space_group_name_H-M   'P 1'
#
loop_
_entity.id
_entity.type
_entity.pdbx_description
1 polymer ?
#
loop_
_entity_poly.entity_id
_entity_poly.type
_entity_poly.pdbx_seq_one_letter_code
_entity_poly.pdbx_strand_id
1 'polypeptide(L)'
;MAKSFTLEQLTEGIRHRNIGAEGQRLVEKWSRTGLLRGLADHNKEIMSRLLENQAAQLLREQNSLSTGAANMTTSGDLRGFTNIAFPIVRRVFGGLVSNELVSIQPMSLPSGLLFYLDYTYGTRIGGDSNLQTGAAGAADAQTYGKGQSIYNNPTGKGVQSGSLATGGQYDLVGTSYTKVHSSSIVQTSNVLASGAFQGNSTLQDGRVCASTGTDGRLLQFDPQLTTLIDDDTAQTTTGEFQLVVLDLASSVFNSMDTSQAKDVSLFTDANLGSDQGGGGNGLSAVPESVQGGKNLVNVRRLNQVGTFTNGQFTSNPLISRTAANAALLVVVTGSHKAHPASVANLTASYVLAASLDIDTSDGSALTIPSFESDFASSPSPAIPEIDIKIESIAVTAQTRKLRARWSPELAQDLNAYHSMDAEVELTQILSEQVALEIDREILNDLLVEAAGANYYWSRMPGKFVNKTNGNEVNLSSTLASGPSFTGTVREWYETLVETIIDVANEIHRKTLRGSANFIVCSPEVSTVFEASVLYKPNYSLDGDGQVGNPFTLGAAPVGTLSNRFTVYKDPYFPRNKVLVGYKGGSYLETGYVYAPYVPLIVTPTIFAPEDFTPRKGVMTRYGKKMVRADFYGTVTVMDLNVI
;
A
#
# COMPACT_ATOMS: atom_id res chain seq x y z
N MET A 1 12.07 61.01 4.17
CA MET A 1 11.82 60.11 5.31
C MET A 1 11.02 58.92 4.78
N ALA A 2 11.65 57.75 4.67
CA ALA A 2 10.96 56.52 4.27
C ALA A 2 10.17 55.97 5.47
N LYS A 3 8.88 55.68 5.29
CA LYS A 3 8.07 55.01 6.33
C LYS A 3 8.52 53.55 6.40
N SER A 4 9.13 53.16 7.52
CA SER A 4 9.40 51.75 7.84
C SER A 4 8.13 51.11 8.40
N PHE A 5 7.57 50.14 7.68
CA PHE A 5 6.49 49.30 8.20
C PHE A 5 7.06 48.33 9.24
N THR A 6 6.37 48.16 10.37
CA THR A 6 6.75 47.18 11.40
C THR A 6 6.34 45.77 10.98
N LEU A 7 7.07 44.75 11.46
CA LEU A 7 6.78 43.35 11.17
C LEU A 7 5.33 42.98 11.55
N GLU A 8 4.77 43.60 12.58
CA GLU A 8 3.39 43.43 13.05
C GLU A 8 2.36 44.00 12.06
N GLN A 9 2.65 45.13 11.40
CA GLN A 9 1.78 45.68 10.35
C GLN A 9 1.87 44.88 9.04
N LEU A 10 3.02 44.25 8.75
CA LEU A 10 3.19 43.34 7.61
C LEU A 10 2.60 41.95 7.86
N THR A 11 2.26 41.61 9.10
CA THR A 11 1.72 40.30 9.50
C THR A 11 0.26 40.35 9.97
N GLU A 12 -0.39 41.52 9.93
CA GLU A 12 -1.81 41.75 10.21
C GLU A 12 -2.70 41.09 9.13
N GLY A 13 -2.76 39.76 9.17
CA GLY A 13 -3.45 38.94 8.18
C GLY A 13 -2.89 37.53 8.06
N ILE A 14 -1.62 37.33 8.41
CA ILE A 14 -1.00 36.00 8.47
C ILE A 14 -1.18 35.45 9.88
N ARG A 15 -2.39 34.96 10.18
CA ARG A 15 -2.58 34.12 11.36
C ARG A 15 -1.93 32.77 11.07
N HIS A 16 -0.85 32.44 11.77
CA HIS A 16 -0.39 31.07 11.89
C HIS A 16 -1.54 30.22 12.47
N ARG A 17 -2.27 29.51 11.60
CA ARG A 17 -3.23 28.49 12.01
C ARG A 17 -2.44 27.30 12.49
N ASN A 18 -2.14 27.27 13.79
CA ASN A 18 -1.69 26.04 14.42
C ASN A 18 -2.90 25.09 14.52
N ILE A 19 -3.04 24.20 13.54
CA ILE A 19 -4.16 23.26 13.40
C ILE A 19 -4.34 22.40 14.67
N GLY A 20 -3.24 22.06 15.37
CA GLY A 20 -3.30 21.30 16.62
C GLY A 20 -3.92 22.11 17.77
N ALA A 21 -3.51 23.36 17.92
CA ALA A 21 -4.08 24.25 18.94
C ALA A 21 -5.55 24.62 18.64
N GLU A 22 -5.90 24.73 17.36
CA GLU A 22 -7.28 24.92 16.91
C GLU A 22 -8.14 23.70 17.22
N GLY A 23 -7.66 22.49 16.90
CA GLY A 23 -8.33 21.23 17.23
C GLY A 23 -8.63 21.09 18.72
N GLN A 24 -7.65 21.34 19.59
CA GLN A 24 -7.85 21.29 21.05
C GLN A 24 -8.90 22.29 21.54
N ARG A 25 -8.88 23.53 21.02
CA ARG A 25 -9.90 24.55 21.35
C ARG A 25 -11.29 24.15 20.90
N LEU A 26 -11.43 23.53 19.72
CA LEU A 26 -12.70 23.04 19.22
C LEU A 26 -13.24 21.88 20.08
N VAL A 27 -12.38 20.93 20.45
CA VAL A 27 -12.76 19.85 21.37
C VAL A 27 -13.23 20.42 22.70
N GLU A 28 -12.52 21.39 23.27
CA GLU A 28 -12.93 22.05 24.52
C GLU A 28 -14.31 22.72 24.37
N LYS A 29 -14.50 23.54 23.31
CA LYS A 29 -15.76 24.23 23.01
C LYS A 29 -16.94 23.25 22.94
N TRP A 30 -16.80 22.18 22.16
CA TRP A 30 -17.89 21.23 21.91
C TRP A 30 -18.07 20.23 23.06
N SER A 31 -17.04 19.97 23.88
CA SER A 31 -17.17 19.13 25.08
C SER A 31 -18.15 19.69 26.09
N ARG A 32 -18.22 21.03 26.23
CA ARG A 32 -19.15 21.74 27.13
C ARG A 32 -20.63 21.50 26.78
N THR A 33 -20.93 21.14 25.53
CA THR A 33 -22.30 20.89 25.07
C THR A 33 -22.78 19.46 25.38
N GLY A 34 -21.90 18.57 25.82
CA GLY A 34 -22.21 17.15 26.06
C GLY A 34 -22.31 16.29 24.79
N LEU A 35 -22.30 16.89 23.59
CA LEU A 35 -22.38 16.18 22.30
C LEU A 35 -21.17 15.26 22.03
N LEU A 36 -20.03 15.49 22.70
CA LEU A 36 -18.82 14.69 22.58
C LEU A 36 -18.69 13.56 23.62
N ARG A 37 -19.68 13.38 24.51
CA ARG A 37 -19.61 12.39 25.59
C ARG A 37 -19.62 10.95 25.03
N GLY A 38 -18.77 10.07 25.57
CA GLY A 38 -18.73 8.65 25.19
C GLY A 38 -18.02 8.34 23.87
N LEU A 39 -17.45 9.33 23.18
CA LEU A 39 -16.58 9.11 22.01
C LEU A 39 -15.12 8.90 22.47
N ALA A 40 -14.33 8.14 21.69
CA ALA A 40 -12.87 8.06 21.87
C ALA A 40 -12.18 9.37 21.48
N ASP A 41 -11.00 9.66 22.02
CA ASP A 41 -10.34 10.98 21.85
C ASP A 41 -10.09 11.37 20.39
N HIS A 42 -9.72 10.41 19.53
CA HIS A 42 -9.59 10.66 18.09
C HIS A 42 -10.94 11.03 17.42
N ASN A 43 -11.99 10.28 17.76
CA ASN A 43 -13.34 10.53 17.23
C ASN A 43 -13.92 11.85 17.76
N LYS A 44 -13.53 12.28 18.98
CA LYS A 44 -13.90 13.61 19.51
C LYS A 44 -13.31 14.73 18.66
N GLU A 45 -12.06 14.63 18.24
CA GLU A 45 -11.44 15.66 17.40
C GLU A 45 -12.16 15.76 16.04
N ILE A 46 -12.37 14.64 15.35
CA ILE A 46 -13.08 14.60 14.08
C ILE A 46 -14.50 15.17 14.22
N MET A 47 -15.24 14.71 15.24
CA MET A 47 -16.60 15.16 15.49
C MET A 47 -16.65 16.65 15.84
N SER A 48 -15.69 17.16 16.62
CA SER A 48 -15.63 18.59 16.96
C SER A 48 -15.46 19.48 15.74
N ARG A 49 -14.64 19.06 14.76
CA ARG A 49 -14.48 19.79 13.49
C ARG A 49 -15.74 19.71 12.64
N LEU A 50 -16.39 18.55 12.59
CA LEU A 50 -17.65 18.38 11.87
C LEU A 50 -18.76 19.25 12.43
N LEU A 51 -18.90 19.29 13.75
CA LEU A 51 -19.86 20.15 14.44
C LEU A 51 -19.56 21.64 14.20
N GLU A 52 -18.28 22.03 14.15
CA GLU A 52 -17.90 23.40 13.81
C GLU A 52 -18.26 23.77 12.38
N ASN A 53 -17.94 22.91 11.41
CA ASN A 53 -18.31 23.11 10.01
C ASN A 53 -19.84 23.24 9.85
N GLN A 54 -20.58 22.36 10.55
CA GLN A 54 -22.03 22.39 10.57
C GLN A 54 -22.56 23.69 11.17
N ALA A 55 -22.02 24.14 12.30
CA ALA A 55 -22.42 25.39 12.94
C ALA A 55 -22.13 26.62 12.05
N ALA A 56 -20.96 26.67 11.42
CA ALA A 56 -20.59 27.74 10.50
C ALA A 56 -21.47 27.80 9.25
N GLN A 57 -21.97 26.64 8.80
CA GLN A 57 -22.92 26.56 7.70
C GLN A 57 -24.32 27.02 8.12
N LEU A 58 -24.81 26.58 9.29
CA LEU A 58 -26.10 27.02 9.83
C LEU A 58 -26.17 28.54 10.06
N LEU A 59 -25.09 29.14 10.58
CA LEU A 59 -24.96 30.60 10.74
C LEU A 59 -25.00 31.34 9.40
N ARG A 60 -24.39 30.77 8.35
CA ARG A 60 -24.45 31.32 6.99
C ARG A 60 -25.85 31.22 6.40
N GLU A 61 -26.53 30.10 6.60
CA GLU A 61 -27.90 29.92 6.15
C GLU A 61 -28.85 30.90 6.85
N GLN A 62 -28.73 31.06 8.17
CA GLN A 62 -29.47 32.06 8.94
C GLN A 62 -29.30 33.48 8.38
N ASN A 63 -28.08 33.86 8.01
CA ASN A 63 -27.80 35.19 7.45
C ASN A 63 -28.27 35.33 5.99
N SER A 64 -28.24 34.25 5.20
CA SER A 64 -28.72 34.28 3.81
C SER A 64 -30.25 34.38 3.70
N LEU A 65 -30.98 33.74 4.61
CA LEU A 65 -32.45 33.78 4.67
C LEU A 65 -33.01 35.13 5.12
N SER A 66 -32.22 36.04 5.71
CA SER A 66 -32.69 37.38 6.07
C SER A 66 -32.60 38.41 4.93
N THR A 67 -31.97 38.06 3.80
CA THR A 67 -31.72 39.02 2.69
C THR A 67 -32.64 38.86 1.48
N GLY A 68 -33.57 37.89 1.50
CA GLY A 68 -34.49 37.63 0.40
C GLY A 68 -35.96 37.66 0.83
N ALA A 69 -36.59 38.81 0.64
CA ALA A 69 -38.03 39.08 0.69
C ALA A 69 -38.74 39.00 2.07
N ALA A 70 -39.31 40.15 2.44
CA ALA A 70 -40.38 40.38 3.42
C ALA A 70 -40.08 40.06 4.90
N ASN A 71 -39.97 41.16 5.64
CA ASN A 71 -40.16 41.34 7.07
C ASN A 71 -41.34 40.52 7.65
N MET A 72 -41.14 39.25 8.00
CA MET A 72 -41.96 38.52 8.96
C MET A 72 -41.10 38.10 10.14
N THR A 73 -41.31 38.82 11.23
CA THR A 73 -40.87 38.53 12.58
C THR A 73 -41.45 37.19 13.07
N THR A 74 -40.64 36.12 13.04
CA THR A 74 -40.84 34.99 13.95
C THR A 74 -39.49 34.44 14.43
N SER A 75 -38.85 35.17 15.35
CA SER A 75 -37.64 34.74 16.06
C SER A 75 -37.85 33.57 17.05
N GLY A 76 -39.03 32.93 17.05
CA GLY A 76 -39.42 31.86 17.97
C GLY A 76 -39.18 30.43 17.45
N ASP A 77 -39.50 30.15 16.19
CA ASP A 77 -39.51 28.77 15.66
C ASP A 77 -38.16 28.27 15.14
N LEU A 78 -37.18 29.16 14.96
CA LEU A 78 -35.86 28.79 14.42
C LEU A 78 -34.93 28.15 15.48
N ARG A 79 -35.26 28.25 16.77
CA ARG A 79 -34.52 27.59 17.87
C ARG A 79 -34.78 26.07 17.95
N GLY A 80 -35.87 25.58 17.36
CA GLY A 80 -36.17 24.13 17.29
C GLY A 80 -35.24 23.38 16.33
N PHE A 81 -34.84 24.01 15.22
CA PHE A 81 -34.00 23.39 14.17
C PHE A 81 -32.59 23.04 14.67
N THR A 82 -31.97 23.89 15.51
CA THR A 82 -30.65 23.64 16.08
C THR A 82 -30.64 22.50 17.10
N ASN A 83 -31.75 22.27 17.81
CA ASN A 83 -31.83 21.23 18.83
C ASN A 83 -31.96 19.82 18.24
N ILE A 84 -32.43 19.70 17.00
CA ILE A 84 -32.64 18.41 16.32
C ILE A 84 -31.47 18.05 15.39
N ALA A 85 -30.85 19.03 14.71
CA ALA A 85 -29.82 18.76 13.71
C ALA A 85 -28.52 18.16 14.28
N PHE A 86 -27.96 18.73 15.37
CA PHE A 86 -26.69 18.27 15.93
C PHE A 86 -26.74 16.84 16.51
N PRO A 87 -27.81 16.43 17.24
CA PRO A 87 -27.98 15.04 17.66
C PRO A 87 -28.12 14.05 16.50
N ILE A 88 -28.83 14.43 15.43
CA ILE A 88 -28.96 13.58 14.23
C ILE A 88 -27.60 13.42 13.54
N VAL A 89 -26.83 14.49 13.38
CA VAL A 89 -25.47 14.42 12.83
C VAL A 89 -24.60 13.47 13.65
N ARG A 90 -24.62 13.58 14.98
CA ARG A 90 -23.86 12.67 15.85
C ARG A 90 -24.28 11.23 15.69
N ARG A 91 -25.59 10.94 15.60
CA ARG A 91 -26.12 9.58 15.43
C ARG A 91 -25.73 9.00 14.07
N VAL A 92 -25.96 9.76 13.00
CA VAL A 92 -25.69 9.35 11.62
C VAL A 92 -24.20 9.14 11.40
N PHE A 93 -23.36 10.14 11.70
CA PHE A 93 -21.92 10.08 11.43
C PHE A 93 -21.14 9.29 12.46
N GLY A 94 -21.62 9.19 13.70
CA GLY A 94 -21.01 8.34 14.72
C GLY A 94 -21.25 6.85 14.47
N GLY A 95 -22.36 6.50 13.81
CA GLY A 95 -22.75 5.12 13.50
C GLY A 95 -22.29 4.59 12.14
N LEU A 96 -21.64 5.40 11.30
CA LEU A 96 -21.12 4.92 10.00
C LEU A 96 -20.05 3.86 10.22
N VAL A 97 -20.20 2.71 9.55
CA VAL A 97 -19.17 1.65 9.54
C VAL A 97 -17.89 2.14 8.89
N SER A 98 -18.00 3.10 7.96
CA SER A 98 -16.86 3.77 7.35
C SER A 98 -15.86 4.33 8.37
N ASN A 99 -16.29 4.71 9.58
CA ASN A 99 -15.39 5.17 10.63
C ASN A 99 -14.39 4.10 11.06
N GLU A 100 -14.77 2.82 10.95
CA GLU A 100 -13.96 1.69 11.38
C GLU A 100 -13.15 1.08 10.23
N LEU A 101 -13.58 1.26 8.97
CA LEU A 101 -12.95 0.68 7.78
C LEU A 101 -11.94 1.61 7.08
N VAL A 102 -12.18 2.92 7.11
CA VAL A 102 -11.36 3.92 6.39
C VAL A 102 -10.92 5.04 7.32
N SER A 103 -9.99 5.91 6.90
CA SER A 103 -9.68 7.10 7.70
C SER A 103 -10.53 8.30 7.29
N ILE A 104 -10.81 9.13 8.28
CA ILE A 104 -11.68 10.28 8.14
C ILE A 104 -10.85 11.55 8.28
N GLN A 105 -10.88 12.39 7.25
CA GLN A 105 -10.20 13.69 7.27
C GLN A 105 -11.20 14.80 6.97
N PRO A 106 -11.84 15.41 8.00
CA PRO A 106 -12.83 16.44 7.77
C PRO A 106 -12.20 17.69 7.14
N MET A 107 -12.85 18.23 6.11
CA MET A 107 -12.40 19.42 5.38
C MET A 107 -13.07 20.68 5.92
N SER A 108 -12.38 21.82 5.95
CA SER A 108 -12.99 23.11 6.33
C SER A 108 -13.53 23.91 5.13
N LEU A 109 -13.16 23.50 3.91
CA LEU A 109 -13.51 24.14 2.64
C LEU A 109 -14.07 23.09 1.65
N PRO A 110 -14.84 23.53 0.62
CA PRO A 110 -15.38 22.62 -0.39
C PRO A 110 -14.32 21.86 -1.20
N SER A 111 -13.10 22.37 -1.25
CA SER A 111 -11.92 21.68 -1.79
C SER A 111 -10.89 21.62 -0.68
N GLY A 112 -10.23 20.48 -0.55
CA GLY A 112 -9.21 20.25 0.46
C GLY A 112 -8.05 19.43 -0.08
N LEU A 113 -6.98 19.39 0.70
CA LEU A 113 -5.85 18.50 0.50
C LEU A 113 -5.97 17.37 1.51
N LEU A 114 -5.89 16.13 1.04
CA LEU A 114 -5.82 14.92 1.87
C LEU A 114 -4.36 14.60 2.06
N PHE A 115 -3.94 14.38 3.31
CA PHE A 115 -2.55 14.10 3.63
C PHE A 115 -2.36 12.63 3.94
N TYR A 116 -1.24 12.08 3.51
CA TYR A 116 -0.77 10.76 3.92
C TYR A 116 0.75 10.77 4.15
N LEU A 117 1.22 9.83 4.95
CA LEU A 117 2.63 9.67 5.25
C LEU A 117 3.26 8.67 4.30
N ASP A 118 4.33 9.11 3.64
CA ASP A 118 5.27 8.24 2.95
C ASP A 118 6.66 8.39 3.59
N TYR A 119 7.40 7.29 3.65
CA TYR A 119 8.79 7.33 4.10
C TYR A 119 9.66 7.10 2.88
N THR A 120 10.57 8.03 2.64
CA THR A 120 11.40 8.05 1.44
C THR A 120 12.87 7.98 1.79
N TYR A 121 13.69 7.47 0.88
CA TYR A 121 15.14 7.54 1.02
C TYR A 121 15.62 9.01 1.00
N GLY A 122 16.36 9.44 2.02
CA GLY A 122 16.86 10.81 2.18
C GLY A 122 18.13 11.11 1.37
N THR A 123 18.91 10.07 1.08
CA THR A 123 20.14 10.13 0.27
C THR A 123 20.08 9.14 -0.91
N ARG A 124 20.95 9.35 -1.91
CA ARG A 124 21.17 8.38 -2.98
C ARG A 124 22.18 7.35 -2.50
N ILE A 125 21.93 6.06 -2.72
CA ILE A 125 22.80 4.99 -2.22
C ILE A 125 23.05 3.94 -3.28
N GLY A 126 24.33 3.58 -3.42
CA GLY A 126 24.83 2.62 -4.40
C GLY A 126 24.76 3.18 -5.82
N GLY A 127 25.71 2.82 -6.68
CA GLY A 127 25.79 3.36 -8.04
C GLY A 127 27.14 3.98 -8.40
N ASP A 128 27.23 4.51 -9.61
CA ASP A 128 28.42 5.19 -10.12
C ASP A 128 28.09 6.66 -10.39
N SER A 129 28.70 7.58 -9.64
CA SER A 129 28.51 9.02 -9.78
C SER A 129 29.08 9.59 -11.07
N ASN A 130 30.00 8.88 -11.72
CA ASN A 130 30.71 9.31 -12.92
C ASN A 130 30.09 8.78 -14.23
N LEU A 131 29.18 7.81 -14.14
CA LEU A 131 28.47 7.20 -15.26
C LEU A 131 27.28 8.09 -15.69
N GLN A 132 27.52 9.05 -16.60
CA GLN A 132 26.54 10.08 -17.00
C GLN A 132 25.96 9.93 -18.43
N THR A 133 26.13 8.80 -19.11
CA THR A 133 25.65 8.60 -20.50
C THR A 133 24.90 7.28 -20.62
N GLY A 134 23.78 7.11 -21.31
CA GLY A 134 22.98 7.99 -22.16
C GLY A 134 21.86 7.21 -22.87
N ALA A 135 20.91 6.59 -22.15
CA ALA A 135 19.56 6.28 -22.65
C ALA A 135 18.58 6.04 -21.50
N ALA A 136 17.41 6.71 -21.54
CA ALA A 136 16.30 6.73 -20.56
C ALA A 136 16.66 6.73 -19.05
N GLY A 137 17.19 7.85 -18.54
CA GLY A 137 17.32 8.10 -17.09
C GLY A 137 18.72 8.54 -16.62
N ALA A 138 19.47 9.22 -17.48
CA ALA A 138 20.90 9.55 -17.36
C ALA A 138 21.29 10.55 -16.23
N ALA A 139 20.56 10.58 -15.10
CA ALA A 139 20.95 11.34 -13.91
C ALA A 139 20.93 10.51 -12.60
N ASP A 140 20.53 9.24 -12.63
CA ASP A 140 20.36 8.44 -11.41
C ASP A 140 20.75 6.95 -11.63
N ALA A 141 22.01 6.67 -12.03
CA ALA A 141 22.58 5.32 -11.98
C ALA A 141 22.84 4.92 -10.52
N GLN A 142 21.76 4.68 -9.76
CA GLN A 142 21.80 4.44 -8.32
C GLN A 142 21.01 3.20 -7.93
N THR A 143 21.48 2.48 -6.91
CA THR A 143 20.78 1.30 -6.36
C THR A 143 19.50 1.72 -5.64
N TYR A 144 19.52 2.84 -4.90
CA TYR A 144 18.38 3.45 -4.23
C TYR A 144 18.36 4.97 -4.47
N GLY A 145 17.26 5.49 -5.02
CA GLY A 145 17.12 6.90 -5.37
C GLY A 145 16.57 7.76 -4.22
N LYS A 146 17.13 8.96 -4.01
CA LYS A 146 16.58 9.95 -3.07
C LYS A 146 15.13 10.28 -3.43
N GLY A 147 14.26 10.28 -2.42
CA GLY A 147 12.83 10.59 -2.55
C GLY A 147 11.98 9.41 -3.05
N GLN A 148 12.56 8.24 -3.33
CA GLN A 148 11.77 7.02 -3.57
C GLN A 148 11.22 6.47 -2.26
N SER A 149 9.99 5.96 -2.28
CA SER A 149 9.37 5.32 -1.12
C SER A 149 10.16 4.08 -0.72
N ILE A 150 10.40 3.91 0.58
CA ILE A 150 11.05 2.72 1.16
C ILE A 150 10.20 1.47 0.96
N TYR A 151 8.91 1.64 0.67
CA TYR A 151 7.92 0.56 0.66
C TYR A 151 7.46 0.16 -0.75
N ASN A 152 7.87 0.87 -1.79
CA ASN A 152 7.49 0.58 -3.18
C ASN A 152 8.74 0.44 -4.05
N ASN A 153 8.84 -0.67 -4.79
CA ASN A 153 9.85 -0.89 -5.83
C ASN A 153 9.14 -1.31 -7.14
N PRO A 154 9.23 -0.59 -8.29
CA PRO A 154 9.72 0.78 -8.53
C PRO A 154 8.74 1.76 -9.26
N THR A 155 9.09 3.05 -9.11
CA THR A 155 8.80 4.32 -9.85
C THR A 155 7.55 4.57 -10.72
N GLY A 156 6.78 5.63 -10.38
CA GLY A 156 5.85 6.34 -11.28
C GLY A 156 5.00 7.40 -10.56
N LYS A 157 4.63 8.51 -11.24
CA LYS A 157 3.73 9.58 -10.73
C LYS A 157 2.24 9.25 -10.93
N GLY A 158 1.93 8.18 -11.66
CA GLY A 158 0.59 7.61 -11.71
C GLY A 158 0.29 6.91 -10.39
N VAL A 159 -0.93 7.07 -9.89
CA VAL A 159 -1.51 6.44 -8.69
C VAL A 159 -0.75 5.18 -8.27
N GLN A 160 -0.15 5.21 -7.08
CA GLN A 160 0.61 4.14 -6.45
C GLN A 160 -0.27 2.90 -6.22
N SER A 161 -0.52 2.16 -7.30
CA SER A 161 -1.09 0.82 -7.33
C SER A 161 0.01 -0.11 -7.80
N GLY A 162 0.32 -1.10 -6.97
CA GLY A 162 1.30 -2.12 -7.30
C GLY A 162 2.69 -1.79 -6.77
N SER A 163 2.94 -2.19 -5.53
CA SER A 163 4.04 -3.15 -5.36
C SER A 163 3.69 -4.35 -6.24
N LEU A 164 4.07 -4.27 -7.53
CA LEU A 164 4.18 -5.47 -8.34
C LEU A 164 5.06 -6.42 -7.53
N ALA A 165 4.73 -7.71 -7.55
CA ALA A 165 5.66 -8.75 -7.16
C ALA A 165 6.81 -8.81 -8.19
N THR A 166 7.44 -7.67 -8.45
CA THR A 166 8.69 -7.55 -9.19
C THR A 166 9.76 -8.07 -8.23
N GLY A 167 10.27 -9.24 -8.54
CA GLY A 167 11.13 -10.03 -7.66
C GLY A 167 10.40 -11.29 -7.21
N GLY A 168 10.56 -12.36 -7.98
CA GLY A 168 10.18 -13.70 -7.55
C GLY A 168 10.83 -14.12 -6.23
N GLN A 169 10.54 -15.35 -5.81
CA GLN A 169 10.88 -15.97 -4.51
C GLN A 169 12.25 -15.50 -3.95
N TYR A 170 12.21 -14.64 -2.92
CA TYR A 170 13.36 -14.06 -2.20
C TYR A 170 14.18 -12.96 -2.91
N ASP A 171 13.51 -11.91 -3.39
CA ASP A 171 14.19 -10.63 -3.63
C ASP A 171 14.44 -9.90 -2.28
N LEU A 172 15.58 -10.16 -1.63
CA LEU A 172 16.05 -9.42 -0.45
C LEU A 172 16.57 -8.01 -0.80
N VAL A 173 16.11 -7.44 -1.93
CA VAL A 173 16.47 -6.10 -2.40
C VAL A 173 15.98 -5.08 -1.37
N GLY A 174 16.88 -4.68 -0.49
CA GLY A 174 16.58 -3.75 0.61
C GLY A 174 17.34 -4.03 1.91
N THR A 175 18.03 -5.16 2.06
CA THR A 175 18.76 -5.48 3.31
C THR A 175 20.03 -4.65 3.54
N SER A 176 20.51 -3.94 2.51
CA SER A 176 21.75 -3.16 2.55
C SER A 176 21.59 -1.65 2.59
N TYR A 177 20.35 -1.11 2.56
CA TYR A 177 20.19 0.36 2.56
C TYR A 177 20.83 1.02 3.78
N THR A 178 20.76 0.37 4.95
CA THR A 178 21.35 0.86 6.19
C THR A 178 22.87 0.77 6.23
N LYS A 179 23.49 0.10 5.26
CA LYS A 179 24.94 -0.05 5.15
C LYS A 179 25.48 0.89 4.08
N VAL A 180 26.74 1.30 4.26
CA VAL A 180 27.36 2.21 3.30
C VAL A 180 27.88 1.44 2.08
N HIS A 181 27.58 1.94 0.89
CA HIS A 181 28.04 1.38 -0.37
C HIS A 181 29.30 2.10 -0.86
N SER A 182 30.14 1.36 -1.56
CA SER A 182 31.26 1.88 -2.35
C SER A 182 31.16 1.34 -3.77
N SER A 183 31.66 2.11 -4.73
CA SER A 183 31.72 1.70 -6.12
C SER A 183 33.15 1.64 -6.63
N SER A 184 33.39 0.70 -7.54
CA SER A 184 34.68 0.46 -8.14
C SER A 184 34.53 -0.01 -9.58
N ILE A 185 35.43 0.46 -10.45
CA ILE A 185 35.43 0.12 -11.88
C ILE A 185 35.97 -1.30 -12.04
N VAL A 186 35.19 -2.16 -12.68
CA VAL A 186 35.58 -3.52 -13.04
C VAL A 186 36.34 -3.48 -14.36
N GLN A 187 37.62 -3.85 -14.32
CA GLN A 187 38.46 -3.93 -15.52
C GLN A 187 38.50 -5.36 -16.06
N THR A 188 39.07 -5.52 -17.26
CA THR A 188 39.18 -6.84 -17.93
C THR A 188 39.93 -7.86 -17.08
N SER A 189 40.94 -7.44 -16.33
CA SER A 189 41.71 -8.29 -15.41
C SER A 189 40.90 -8.81 -14.22
N ASN A 190 39.74 -8.23 -13.94
CA ASN A 190 38.87 -8.62 -12.82
C ASN A 190 37.78 -9.62 -13.25
N VAL A 191 37.61 -9.87 -14.56
CA VAL A 191 36.65 -10.85 -15.07
C VAL A 191 37.39 -12.15 -15.32
N LEU A 192 37.01 -13.22 -14.62
CA LEU A 192 37.60 -14.56 -14.74
C LEU A 192 37.01 -15.35 -15.90
N ALA A 193 35.72 -15.17 -16.19
CA ALA A 193 35.01 -15.83 -17.29
C ALA A 193 33.69 -15.12 -17.59
N SER A 194 33.18 -15.25 -18.82
CA SER A 194 31.87 -14.71 -19.20
C SER A 194 31.22 -15.59 -20.25
N GLY A 195 30.09 -16.24 -19.93
CA GLY A 195 29.50 -17.29 -20.78
C GLY A 195 28.43 -18.11 -20.08
N ALA A 196 28.20 -19.33 -20.58
CA ALA A 196 27.25 -20.29 -20.03
C ALA A 196 27.78 -21.72 -20.20
N PHE A 197 27.24 -22.68 -19.47
CA PHE A 197 27.69 -24.08 -19.52
C PHE A 197 27.02 -24.85 -20.68
N GLN A 198 25.74 -24.60 -20.98
CA GLN A 198 24.97 -25.26 -22.05
C GLN A 198 25.13 -26.80 -22.07
N GLY A 199 25.15 -27.42 -20.88
CA GLY A 199 25.33 -28.87 -20.72
C GLY A 199 26.78 -29.36 -20.72
N ASN A 200 27.78 -28.48 -20.90
CA ASN A 200 29.20 -28.81 -20.75
C ASN A 200 29.63 -28.83 -19.27
N SER A 201 30.76 -29.47 -19.01
CA SER A 201 31.39 -29.50 -17.68
C SER A 201 32.16 -28.23 -17.34
N THR A 202 32.49 -27.38 -18.32
CA THR A 202 33.18 -26.10 -18.14
C THR A 202 32.42 -24.97 -18.84
N LEU A 203 32.52 -23.77 -18.29
CA LEU A 203 31.89 -22.56 -18.84
C LEU A 203 32.46 -22.25 -20.23
N GLN A 204 31.57 -22.05 -21.20
CA GLN A 204 31.91 -21.71 -22.58
C GLN A 204 31.76 -20.20 -22.79
N ASP A 205 32.84 -19.53 -23.18
CA ASP A 205 32.83 -18.07 -23.31
C ASP A 205 31.86 -17.56 -24.38
N GLY A 206 31.20 -16.44 -24.10
CA GLY A 206 30.27 -15.77 -25.01
C GLY A 206 28.98 -16.55 -25.31
N ARG A 207 28.65 -17.58 -24.52
CA ARG A 207 27.37 -18.31 -24.60
C ARG A 207 26.34 -17.75 -23.62
N VAL A 208 25.07 -17.90 -23.98
CA VAL A 208 23.90 -17.53 -23.17
C VAL A 208 23.32 -18.76 -22.46
N CYS A 209 22.67 -18.54 -21.31
CA CYS A 209 22.19 -19.55 -20.38
C CYS A 209 21.04 -20.38 -20.97
N ALA A 210 21.01 -21.67 -20.60
CA ALA A 210 19.84 -22.52 -20.78
C ALA A 210 18.99 -22.58 -19.50
N SER A 211 17.70 -22.84 -19.64
CA SER A 211 16.76 -23.06 -18.51
C SER A 211 17.00 -24.38 -17.77
N THR A 212 17.88 -25.24 -18.27
CA THR A 212 18.13 -26.60 -17.75
C THR A 212 19.61 -26.85 -17.42
N GLY A 213 19.90 -27.98 -16.77
CA GLY A 213 21.27 -28.42 -16.49
C GLY A 213 22.01 -27.57 -15.45
N THR A 214 23.32 -27.41 -15.64
CA THR A 214 24.17 -26.60 -14.74
C THR A 214 23.75 -25.14 -14.73
N ASP A 215 23.34 -24.58 -15.87
CA ASP A 215 22.86 -23.19 -15.98
C ASP A 215 21.57 -23.00 -15.18
N GLY A 216 20.57 -23.87 -15.38
CA GLY A 216 19.32 -23.86 -14.61
C GLY A 216 19.55 -23.98 -13.10
N ARG A 217 20.52 -24.79 -12.67
CA ARG A 217 20.92 -24.89 -11.25
C ARG A 217 21.52 -23.59 -10.72
N LEU A 218 22.39 -22.92 -11.50
CA LEU A 218 22.98 -21.64 -11.09
C LEU A 218 21.95 -20.49 -11.10
N LEU A 219 20.95 -20.57 -11.99
CA LEU A 219 19.76 -19.71 -12.00
C LEU A 219 18.74 -20.06 -10.89
N GLN A 220 19.02 -21.07 -10.06
CA GLN A 220 18.15 -21.56 -8.98
C GLN A 220 16.75 -21.98 -9.45
N PHE A 221 16.59 -22.32 -10.73
CA PHE A 221 15.31 -22.60 -11.37
C PHE A 221 14.27 -21.50 -11.13
N ASP A 222 14.71 -20.24 -11.21
CA ASP A 222 13.81 -19.11 -11.05
C ASP A 222 12.69 -19.13 -12.11
N PRO A 223 11.41 -19.21 -11.73
CA PRO A 223 10.32 -19.42 -12.67
C PRO A 223 10.13 -18.24 -13.64
N GLN A 224 10.50 -17.02 -13.25
CA GLN A 224 10.41 -15.86 -14.13
C GLN A 224 11.52 -15.87 -15.18
N LEU A 225 12.75 -16.22 -14.80
CA LEU A 225 13.85 -16.31 -15.77
C LEU A 225 13.70 -17.54 -16.68
N THR A 226 13.28 -18.69 -16.16
CA THR A 226 13.10 -19.89 -17.00
C THR A 226 12.01 -19.68 -18.04
N THR A 227 10.90 -19.02 -17.68
CA THR A 227 9.85 -18.69 -18.66
C THR A 227 10.34 -17.70 -19.71
N LEU A 228 11.07 -16.65 -19.32
CA LEU A 228 11.65 -15.71 -20.29
C LEU A 228 12.67 -16.38 -21.24
N ILE A 229 13.47 -17.32 -20.74
CA ILE A 229 14.43 -18.09 -21.55
C ILE A 229 13.71 -19.03 -22.52
N ASP A 230 12.67 -19.73 -22.06
CA ASP A 230 11.94 -20.71 -22.88
C ASP A 230 11.03 -20.03 -23.93
N ASP A 231 10.42 -18.90 -23.58
CA ASP A 231 9.57 -18.12 -24.48
C ASP A 231 10.38 -17.40 -25.59
N ASP A 232 11.62 -16.98 -25.30
CA ASP A 232 12.54 -16.40 -26.30
C ASP A 232 13.44 -17.48 -26.91
N THR A 233 12.86 -18.32 -27.78
CA THR A 233 13.56 -19.46 -28.41
C THR A 233 14.80 -19.04 -29.21
N ALA A 234 14.86 -17.80 -29.69
CA ALA A 234 16.01 -17.27 -30.42
C ALA A 234 17.09 -16.70 -29.49
N GLN A 235 16.76 -16.38 -28.24
CA GLN A 235 17.64 -15.71 -27.27
C GLN A 235 18.32 -14.50 -27.91
N THR A 236 17.50 -13.63 -28.53
CA THR A 236 17.95 -12.41 -29.22
C THR A 236 17.38 -11.13 -28.61
N THR A 237 16.51 -11.26 -27.61
CA THR A 237 15.72 -10.14 -27.07
C THR A 237 15.67 -10.15 -25.54
N THR A 238 14.59 -10.68 -24.94
CA THR A 238 14.31 -10.54 -23.50
C THR A 238 14.79 -11.74 -22.69
N GLY A 239 15.04 -12.88 -23.34
CA GLY A 239 15.53 -14.13 -22.71
C GLY A 239 17.05 -14.31 -22.76
N GLU A 240 17.80 -13.30 -23.20
CA GLU A 240 19.27 -13.32 -23.17
C GLU A 240 19.80 -13.14 -21.75
N PHE A 241 20.25 -14.24 -21.13
CA PHE A 241 20.97 -14.20 -19.87
C PHE A 241 22.35 -14.83 -20.02
N GLN A 242 23.35 -14.29 -19.33
CA GLN A 242 24.71 -14.83 -19.33
C GLN A 242 25.29 -14.83 -17.91
N LEU A 243 26.22 -15.75 -17.63
CA LEU A 243 26.99 -15.76 -16.38
C LEU A 243 28.25 -14.92 -16.57
N VAL A 244 28.52 -14.01 -15.64
CA VAL A 244 29.80 -13.32 -15.53
C VAL A 244 30.43 -13.68 -14.19
N VAL A 245 31.69 -14.10 -14.23
CA VAL A 245 32.44 -14.50 -13.04
C VAL A 245 33.51 -13.45 -12.79
N LEU A 246 33.41 -12.78 -11.64
CA LEU A 246 34.32 -11.72 -11.20
C LEU A 246 35.29 -12.25 -10.16
N ASP A 247 36.54 -11.80 -10.22
CA ASP A 247 37.58 -12.13 -9.26
C ASP A 247 37.36 -11.35 -7.95
N LEU A 248 37.00 -12.09 -6.89
CA LEU A 248 36.73 -11.53 -5.57
C LEU A 248 38.04 -11.15 -4.86
N ALA A 249 39.16 -11.82 -5.17
CA ALA A 249 40.47 -11.52 -4.59
C ALA A 249 41.11 -10.24 -5.18
N SER A 250 40.52 -9.69 -6.24
CA SER A 250 41.03 -8.49 -6.88
C SER A 250 40.86 -7.22 -6.04
N SER A 251 41.66 -6.18 -6.34
CA SER A 251 41.60 -4.89 -5.64
C SER A 251 40.23 -4.20 -5.74
N VAL A 252 39.40 -4.58 -6.72
CA VAL A 252 38.05 -4.03 -6.94
C VAL A 252 37.10 -4.36 -5.79
N PHE A 253 37.23 -5.52 -5.14
CA PHE A 253 36.34 -5.95 -4.05
C PHE A 253 37.05 -5.99 -2.69
N ASN A 254 38.17 -5.28 -2.53
CA ASN A 254 39.00 -5.32 -1.32
C ASN A 254 38.32 -4.75 -0.06
N SER A 255 37.16 -4.12 -0.19
CA SER A 255 36.34 -3.67 0.93
C SER A 255 34.93 -4.26 0.92
N MET A 256 34.63 -5.22 0.05
CA MET A 256 33.31 -5.83 -0.07
C MET A 256 32.98 -6.78 1.09
N ASP A 257 31.76 -6.68 1.62
CA ASP A 257 31.16 -7.65 2.54
C ASP A 257 30.63 -8.87 1.77
N THR A 258 31.34 -10.00 1.86
CA THR A 258 30.99 -11.23 1.15
C THR A 258 29.71 -11.88 1.67
N SER A 259 29.27 -11.54 2.89
CA SER A 259 27.98 -12.00 3.42
C SER A 259 26.77 -11.34 2.73
N GLN A 260 26.99 -10.20 2.05
CA GLN A 260 25.98 -9.42 1.34
C GLN A 260 26.20 -9.45 -0.18
N ALA A 261 26.63 -10.59 -0.72
CA ALA A 261 26.87 -10.75 -2.17
C ALA A 261 25.62 -10.45 -3.04
N LYS A 262 24.42 -10.65 -2.48
CA LYS A 262 23.16 -10.34 -3.16
C LYS A 262 22.90 -8.84 -3.35
N ASP A 263 23.59 -7.98 -2.61
CA ASP A 263 23.44 -6.53 -2.76
C ASP A 263 24.35 -5.92 -3.83
N VAL A 264 25.27 -6.71 -4.40
CA VAL A 264 26.17 -6.25 -5.46
C VAL A 264 25.36 -5.86 -6.69
N SER A 265 25.54 -4.62 -7.12
CA SER A 265 24.84 -4.01 -8.26
C SER A 265 25.85 -3.68 -9.35
N LEU A 266 25.56 -4.05 -10.59
CA LEU A 266 26.42 -3.81 -11.75
C LEU A 266 25.76 -2.82 -12.72
N PHE A 267 26.57 -1.88 -13.20
CA PHE A 267 26.17 -0.79 -14.10
C PHE A 267 27.12 -0.73 -15.30
N THR A 268 26.61 -0.34 -16.47
CA THR A 268 27.39 -0.16 -17.70
C THR A 268 27.09 1.20 -18.32
N ASP A 269 28.09 1.87 -18.91
CA ASP A 269 27.91 3.13 -19.66
C ASP A 269 27.61 2.91 -21.16
N ALA A 270 27.83 1.70 -21.65
CA ALA A 270 27.67 1.37 -23.05
C ALA A 270 26.19 1.42 -23.41
N ASN A 271 25.85 2.09 -24.54
CA ASN A 271 24.51 2.12 -25.10
C ASN A 271 23.87 0.72 -25.02
N LEU A 272 22.68 0.64 -24.38
CA LEU A 272 21.83 -0.54 -24.26
C LEU A 272 21.20 -0.98 -25.60
N GLY A 273 22.00 -1.02 -26.67
CA GLY A 273 21.57 -1.33 -28.02
C GLY A 273 22.30 -2.55 -28.56
N SER A 274 21.53 -3.45 -29.18
CA SER A 274 21.93 -4.69 -29.82
C SER A 274 22.74 -4.52 -31.12
N ASP A 275 23.65 -3.55 -31.20
CA ASP A 275 24.43 -3.35 -32.42
C ASP A 275 25.69 -4.22 -32.45
N GLN A 276 25.54 -5.33 -33.19
CA GLN A 276 26.59 -6.10 -33.83
C GLN A 276 27.48 -5.16 -34.68
N GLY A 277 28.44 -4.48 -34.03
CA GLY A 277 29.49 -3.74 -34.75
C GLY A 277 29.87 -2.41 -34.11
N GLY A 278 30.71 -2.46 -33.08
CA GLY A 278 31.50 -1.31 -32.63
C GLY A 278 31.26 -0.90 -31.17
N GLY A 279 32.25 -1.16 -30.32
CA GLY A 279 32.43 -0.47 -29.03
C GLY A 279 31.72 -1.05 -27.81
N GLY A 280 30.40 -1.24 -27.82
CA GLY A 280 29.61 -1.52 -26.61
C GLY A 280 29.73 -2.93 -26.01
N ASN A 281 29.47 -3.08 -24.71
CA ASN A 281 29.15 -4.36 -24.07
C ASN A 281 27.69 -4.67 -24.43
N GLY A 282 27.35 -5.83 -25.01
CA GLY A 282 25.97 -6.20 -25.40
C GLY A 282 25.03 -6.47 -24.23
N LEU A 283 25.28 -5.83 -23.10
CA LEU A 283 24.54 -5.92 -21.85
C LEU A 283 23.32 -5.01 -21.91
N SER A 284 22.20 -5.50 -21.38
CA SER A 284 20.96 -4.76 -21.27
C SER A 284 20.56 -4.58 -19.81
N ALA A 285 19.66 -3.64 -19.53
CA ALA A 285 19.12 -3.41 -18.20
C ALA A 285 18.10 -4.50 -17.89
N VAL A 286 18.11 -4.95 -16.64
CA VAL A 286 17.16 -5.94 -16.15
C VAL A 286 15.74 -5.35 -16.27
N PRO A 287 14.80 -6.06 -16.92
CA PRO A 287 13.43 -5.59 -17.05
C PRO A 287 12.77 -5.36 -15.68
N GLU A 288 11.92 -4.32 -15.58
CA GLU A 288 11.14 -4.02 -14.36
C GLU A 288 10.16 -5.14 -13.97
N SER A 289 9.90 -6.10 -14.86
CA SER A 289 9.15 -7.33 -14.55
C SER A 289 9.97 -8.35 -13.75
N VAL A 290 11.30 -8.31 -13.85
CA VAL A 290 12.23 -9.27 -13.23
C VAL A 290 12.79 -8.73 -11.92
N GLN A 291 13.22 -7.46 -11.90
CA GLN A 291 13.79 -6.82 -10.71
C GLN A 291 13.59 -5.30 -10.78
N GLY A 292 13.39 -4.67 -9.62
CA GLY A 292 13.36 -3.21 -9.53
C GLY A 292 14.76 -2.59 -9.44
N GLY A 293 14.84 -1.34 -9.87
CA GLY A 293 16.06 -0.53 -9.96
C GLY A 293 16.40 -0.18 -11.40
N LYS A 294 16.90 1.04 -11.64
CA LYS A 294 17.20 1.53 -12.98
C LYS A 294 18.64 1.18 -13.38
N ASN A 295 18.85 0.85 -14.65
CA ASN A 295 20.17 0.61 -15.25
C ASN A 295 21.01 -0.48 -14.58
N LEU A 296 20.38 -1.37 -13.81
CA LEU A 296 21.01 -2.57 -13.28
C LEU A 296 21.14 -3.60 -14.39
N VAL A 297 22.32 -4.17 -14.53
CA VAL A 297 22.59 -5.20 -15.54
C VAL A 297 22.51 -6.61 -14.95
N ASN A 298 22.66 -6.74 -13.64
CA ASN A 298 22.64 -8.03 -12.96
C ASN A 298 21.34 -8.29 -12.18
N VAL A 299 20.92 -9.55 -12.17
CA VAL A 299 19.84 -10.06 -11.34
C VAL A 299 20.40 -10.38 -9.96
N ARG A 300 20.26 -9.43 -9.02
CA ARG A 300 20.86 -9.38 -7.69
C ARG A 300 20.53 -10.59 -6.82
N ARG A 301 19.29 -11.05 -6.84
CA ARG A 301 18.85 -12.24 -6.08
C ARG A 301 19.58 -13.54 -6.45
N LEU A 302 20.18 -13.59 -7.65
CA LEU A 302 20.94 -14.73 -8.17
C LEU A 302 22.46 -14.60 -8.01
N ASN A 303 22.95 -13.49 -7.45
CA ASN A 303 24.38 -13.35 -7.17
C ASN A 303 24.84 -14.43 -6.18
N GLN A 304 25.96 -15.08 -6.48
CA GLN A 304 26.53 -16.15 -5.67
C GLN A 304 28.03 -15.95 -5.50
N VAL A 305 28.54 -16.15 -4.28
CA VAL A 305 29.99 -16.24 -4.04
C VAL A 305 30.40 -17.70 -3.97
N GLY A 306 31.63 -17.99 -4.40
CA GLY A 306 32.14 -19.35 -4.47
C GLY A 306 33.57 -19.40 -4.96
N THR A 307 34.00 -20.57 -5.42
CA THR A 307 35.28 -20.73 -6.11
C THR A 307 35.09 -20.91 -7.60
N PHE A 308 36.01 -20.35 -8.39
CA PHE A 308 36.06 -20.60 -9.84
C PHE A 308 37.40 -21.24 -10.20
N THR A 309 37.41 -22.52 -10.55
CA THR A 309 38.64 -23.27 -10.85
C THR A 309 38.41 -24.17 -12.06
N ASN A 310 39.38 -24.22 -12.97
CA ASN A 310 39.31 -25.05 -14.20
C ASN A 310 38.02 -24.84 -15.02
N GLY A 311 37.49 -23.61 -15.09
CA GLY A 311 36.27 -23.29 -15.82
C GLY A 311 34.97 -23.73 -15.12
N GLN A 312 35.02 -24.12 -13.85
CA GLN A 312 33.87 -24.54 -13.05
C GLN A 312 33.62 -23.60 -11.88
N PHE A 313 32.36 -23.19 -11.69
CA PHE A 313 31.94 -22.44 -10.53
C PHE A 313 31.31 -23.37 -9.48
N THR A 314 31.81 -23.31 -8.25
CA THR A 314 31.24 -24.02 -7.10
C THR A 314 30.79 -23.00 -6.06
N SER A 315 29.49 -22.92 -5.83
CA SER A 315 28.90 -22.00 -4.85
C SER A 315 29.39 -22.32 -3.43
N ASN A 316 29.89 -21.32 -2.73
CA ASN A 316 30.28 -21.40 -1.32
C ASN A 316 30.00 -20.05 -0.64
N PRO A 317 28.87 -19.91 0.09
CA PRO A 317 28.47 -18.64 0.71
C PRO A 317 29.39 -18.17 1.84
N LEU A 318 30.26 -19.02 2.37
CA LEU A 318 31.15 -18.72 3.51
C LEU A 318 32.60 -18.51 3.08
N ILE A 319 32.86 -18.39 1.78
CA ILE A 319 34.21 -18.22 1.28
C ILE A 319 34.81 -16.89 1.76
N SER A 320 36.04 -16.95 2.27
CA SER A 320 36.83 -15.75 2.54
C SER A 320 37.26 -15.13 1.21
N ARG A 321 37.20 -13.80 1.10
CA ARG A 321 37.70 -13.07 -0.07
C ARG A 321 39.14 -13.41 -0.43
N THR A 322 39.99 -13.65 0.57
CA THR A 322 41.42 -13.95 0.39
C THR A 322 41.69 -15.42 0.04
N ALA A 323 40.65 -16.26 -0.03
CA ALA A 323 40.82 -17.65 -0.42
C ALA A 323 41.24 -17.76 -1.90
N ALA A 324 42.06 -18.76 -2.21
CA ALA A 324 42.46 -19.02 -3.59
C ALA A 324 41.24 -19.25 -4.48
N ASN A 325 41.24 -18.63 -5.66
CA ASN A 325 40.18 -18.74 -6.67
C ASN A 325 38.79 -18.25 -6.19
N ALA A 326 38.73 -17.39 -5.18
CA ALA A 326 37.48 -16.81 -4.72
C ALA A 326 36.85 -15.93 -5.83
N ALA A 327 35.58 -16.18 -6.12
CA ALA A 327 34.88 -15.54 -7.22
C ALA A 327 33.44 -15.17 -6.85
N LEU A 328 32.95 -14.11 -7.48
CA LEU A 328 31.56 -13.69 -7.47
C LEU A 328 30.94 -14.02 -8.83
N LEU A 329 29.95 -14.90 -8.85
CA LEU A 329 29.13 -15.16 -10.02
C LEU A 329 27.90 -14.25 -10.00
N VAL A 330 27.69 -13.55 -11.11
CA VAL A 330 26.52 -12.72 -11.35
C VAL A 330 25.82 -13.18 -12.63
N VAL A 331 24.50 -13.10 -12.63
CA VAL A 331 23.67 -13.35 -13.81
C VAL A 331 23.33 -12.00 -14.41
N VAL A 332 23.74 -11.77 -15.65
CA VAL A 332 23.51 -10.51 -16.37
C VAL A 332 22.52 -10.69 -17.51
N THR A 333 21.79 -9.63 -17.82
CA THR A 333 20.90 -9.56 -18.99
C THR A 333 21.66 -9.08 -20.23
N GLY A 334 21.37 -9.69 -21.38
CA GLY A 334 22.12 -9.51 -22.63
C GLY A 334 23.40 -10.36 -22.67
N SER A 335 24.20 -10.15 -23.71
CA SER A 335 25.48 -10.83 -23.90
C SER A 335 26.68 -9.91 -23.68
N HIS A 336 27.46 -10.21 -22.64
CA HIS A 336 28.79 -9.68 -22.43
C HIS A 336 29.81 -10.31 -23.38
N LYS A 337 30.86 -9.55 -23.75
CA LYS A 337 31.92 -10.01 -24.65
C LYS A 337 32.62 -11.26 -24.09
N ALA A 338 32.98 -12.19 -24.98
CA ALA A 338 33.74 -13.38 -24.62
C ALA A 338 35.07 -13.00 -23.95
N HIS A 339 35.36 -13.57 -22.78
CA HIS A 339 36.65 -13.39 -22.11
C HIS A 339 37.77 -14.07 -22.94
N PRO A 340 39.01 -13.52 -23.04
CA PRO A 340 39.54 -12.28 -22.46
C PRO A 340 39.49 -11.08 -23.43
N ALA A 341 38.31 -10.72 -23.97
CA ALA A 341 38.15 -9.46 -24.70
C ALA A 341 38.08 -8.25 -23.73
N SER A 342 38.53 -7.07 -24.20
CA SER A 342 38.52 -5.83 -23.39
C SER A 342 37.10 -5.48 -22.93
N VAL A 343 36.93 -5.48 -21.61
CA VAL A 343 35.77 -5.00 -20.85
C VAL A 343 35.91 -3.49 -20.74
N ALA A 344 35.13 -2.74 -21.51
CA ALA A 344 35.02 -1.31 -21.33
C ALA A 344 33.82 -1.04 -20.41
N ASN A 345 34.05 -0.40 -19.26
CA ASN A 345 33.03 0.35 -18.52
C ASN A 345 31.94 -0.44 -17.75
N LEU A 346 32.31 -1.49 -17.02
CA LEU A 346 31.44 -2.08 -15.99
C LEU A 346 31.81 -1.48 -14.63
N THR A 347 30.85 -0.95 -13.88
CA THR A 347 31.05 -0.49 -12.51
C THR A 347 30.27 -1.36 -11.54
N ALA A 348 30.92 -1.80 -10.46
CA ALA A 348 30.29 -2.54 -9.39
C ALA A 348 30.06 -1.64 -8.18
N SER A 349 28.86 -1.67 -7.62
CA SER A 349 28.51 -1.08 -6.33
C SER A 349 28.25 -2.18 -5.32
N TYR A 350 28.86 -2.09 -4.14
CA TYR A 350 28.76 -3.12 -3.11
C TYR A 350 28.84 -2.52 -1.70
N VAL A 351 28.38 -3.31 -0.73
CA VAL A 351 28.42 -2.96 0.70
C VAL A 351 29.84 -3.06 1.25
N LEU A 352 30.24 -2.05 2.03
CA LEU A 352 31.51 -2.06 2.74
C LEU A 352 31.49 -3.03 3.93
N ALA A 353 32.50 -3.89 4.01
CA ALA A 353 32.79 -4.72 5.18
C ALA A 353 33.47 -3.88 6.26
N ALA A 354 33.21 -4.20 7.53
CA ALA A 354 34.04 -3.71 8.62
C ALA A 354 35.45 -4.30 8.47
N SER A 355 36.47 -3.43 8.52
CA SER A 355 37.87 -3.85 8.53
C SER A 355 38.39 -3.84 9.97
N LEU A 356 39.13 -4.88 10.35
CA LEU A 356 39.92 -4.92 11.57
C LEU A 356 41.37 -4.69 11.16
N ASP A 357 41.92 -3.52 11.50
CA ASP A 357 43.35 -3.27 11.31
C ASP A 357 44.07 -3.67 12.59
N ILE A 358 44.92 -4.69 12.50
CA ILE A 358 45.74 -5.15 13.63
C ILE A 358 47.15 -4.64 13.36
N ASP A 359 47.58 -3.66 14.14
CA ASP A 359 48.97 -3.22 14.06
C ASP A 359 49.87 -4.37 14.55
N THR A 360 50.64 -4.94 13.62
CA THR A 360 51.57 -6.04 13.88
C THR A 360 52.74 -5.65 14.80
N SER A 361 52.90 -4.35 15.09
CA SER A 361 53.99 -3.80 15.93
C SER A 361 53.68 -3.83 17.42
N ASP A 362 52.46 -3.42 17.80
CA ASP A 362 52.12 -3.06 19.18
C ASP A 362 51.05 -3.96 19.82
N GLY A 363 50.53 -4.94 19.09
CA GLY A 363 49.47 -5.84 19.58
C GLY A 363 48.14 -5.11 19.89
N SER A 364 48.02 -3.86 19.46
CA SER A 364 46.79 -3.07 19.53
C SER A 364 45.87 -3.48 18.38
N ALA A 365 44.73 -4.06 18.73
CA ALA A 365 43.63 -4.29 17.79
C ALA A 365 42.67 -3.10 17.88
N LEU A 366 42.85 -2.12 16.99
CA LEU A 366 41.88 -1.05 16.80
C LEU A 366 40.92 -1.51 15.71
N THR A 367 39.69 -1.87 16.10
CA THR A 367 38.59 -1.91 15.12
C THR A 367 38.31 -0.46 14.71
N ILE A 368 38.98 0.03 13.68
CA ILE A 368 38.65 1.30 13.06
C ILE A 368 37.43 1.02 12.18
N PRO A 369 36.23 1.51 12.53
CA PRO A 369 35.14 1.48 11.58
C PRO A 369 35.58 2.22 10.31
N SER A 370 35.46 1.60 9.14
CA SER A 370 35.83 2.18 7.84
C SER A 370 34.97 3.40 7.43
N PHE A 371 34.23 3.97 8.37
CA PHE A 371 33.26 5.06 8.21
C PHE A 371 33.55 6.28 9.09
N GLU A 372 34.67 6.33 9.83
CA GLU A 372 35.08 7.57 10.50
C GLU A 372 35.21 8.69 9.46
N SER A 373 34.46 9.77 9.66
CA SER A 373 34.55 10.95 8.79
C SER A 373 35.98 11.47 8.89
N ASP A 374 36.73 11.42 7.80
CA ASP A 374 37.82 12.37 7.63
C ASP A 374 37.17 13.75 7.78
N PHE A 375 37.58 14.55 8.77
CA PHE A 375 36.97 15.83 9.17
C PHE A 375 36.95 16.91 8.06
N ALA A 376 37.16 16.51 6.81
CA ALA A 376 36.90 17.23 5.57
C ALA A 376 35.41 17.53 5.37
N SER A 377 35.11 18.51 4.50
CA SER A 377 33.77 19.09 4.29
C SER A 377 32.72 18.16 3.68
N SER A 378 33.08 16.92 3.31
CA SER A 378 32.17 15.94 2.71
C SER A 378 32.58 14.52 3.11
N PRO A 379 31.78 13.81 3.94
CA PRO A 379 32.10 12.45 4.35
C PRO A 379 32.04 11.51 3.15
N SER A 380 33.13 10.79 2.91
CA SER A 380 33.23 9.70 1.96
C SER A 380 33.72 8.49 2.73
N PRO A 381 32.91 7.42 2.91
CA PRO A 381 31.61 7.14 2.28
C PRO A 381 30.39 7.83 2.94
N ALA A 382 29.38 8.24 2.15
CA ALA A 382 28.21 8.97 2.64
C ALA A 382 27.21 8.07 3.41
N ILE A 383 26.66 8.58 4.52
CA ILE A 383 25.73 7.82 5.37
C ILE A 383 24.32 7.80 4.74
N PRO A 384 23.64 6.63 4.73
CA PRO A 384 22.23 6.51 4.41
C PRO A 384 21.31 7.37 5.28
N GLU A 385 20.37 8.10 4.68
CA GLU A 385 19.36 8.89 5.42
C GLU A 385 17.94 8.40 5.11
N ILE A 386 17.01 8.50 6.05
CA ILE A 386 15.58 8.27 5.79
C ILE A 386 14.86 9.59 6.04
N ASP A 387 13.97 9.97 5.13
CA ASP A 387 13.17 11.17 5.23
C ASP A 387 11.67 10.83 5.32
N ILE A 388 10.92 11.66 6.03
CA ILE A 388 9.46 11.55 6.14
C ILE A 388 8.84 12.57 5.20
N LYS A 389 8.12 12.08 4.19
CA LYS A 389 7.42 12.92 3.23
C LYS A 389 5.92 12.88 3.51
N ILE A 390 5.35 14.05 3.74
CA ILE A 390 3.90 14.22 3.74
C ILE A 390 3.48 14.55 2.31
N GLU A 391 2.77 13.62 1.66
CA GLU A 391 2.19 13.86 0.35
C GLU A 391 0.73 14.29 0.47
N SER A 392 0.26 15.06 -0.52
CA SER A 392 -1.09 15.60 -0.51
C SER A 392 -1.80 15.37 -1.83
N ILE A 393 -3.06 14.93 -1.77
CA ILE A 393 -3.94 14.79 -2.93
C ILE A 393 -5.09 15.78 -2.80
N ALA A 394 -5.35 16.55 -3.86
CA ALA A 394 -6.50 17.43 -3.91
C ALA A 394 -7.79 16.62 -4.07
N VAL A 395 -8.78 16.92 -3.24
CA VAL A 395 -10.13 16.36 -3.34
C VAL A 395 -11.16 17.48 -3.32
N THR A 396 -12.22 17.31 -4.11
CA THR A 396 -13.36 18.22 -4.18
C THR A 396 -14.59 17.56 -3.60
N ALA A 397 -15.31 18.25 -2.72
CA ALA A 397 -16.52 17.73 -2.10
C ALA A 397 -17.67 17.61 -3.12
N GLN A 398 -18.22 16.41 -3.23
CA GLN A 398 -19.45 16.12 -3.97
C GLN A 398 -20.67 16.30 -3.05
N THR A 399 -21.85 16.46 -3.65
CA THR A 399 -23.10 16.71 -2.93
C THR A 399 -24.05 15.53 -3.09
N ARG A 400 -24.71 15.12 -2.00
CA ARG A 400 -25.91 14.26 -2.05
C ARG A 400 -27.09 14.99 -1.45
N LYS A 401 -28.28 14.76 -2.02
CA LYS A 401 -29.53 15.41 -1.59
C LYS A 401 -30.67 14.42 -1.71
N LEU A 402 -31.55 14.40 -0.72
CA LEU A 402 -32.83 13.71 -0.77
C LEU A 402 -33.94 14.66 -0.32
N ARG A 403 -35.16 14.44 -0.80
CA ARG A 403 -36.35 15.20 -0.38
C ARG A 403 -37.51 14.26 -0.11
N ALA A 404 -38.26 14.55 0.93
CA ALA A 404 -39.58 13.98 1.17
C ALA A 404 -40.65 15.02 0.84
N ARG A 405 -41.79 14.51 0.37
CA ARG A 405 -43.05 15.23 0.23
C ARG A 405 -44.13 14.36 0.87
N TRP A 406 -45.04 14.98 1.61
CA TRP A 406 -46.20 14.29 2.16
C TRP A 406 -47.43 15.18 2.00
N SER A 407 -48.63 14.61 2.06
CA SER A 407 -49.87 15.42 2.02
C SER A 407 -50.27 15.81 3.45
N PRO A 408 -50.88 17.00 3.64
CA PRO A 408 -51.40 17.41 4.94
C PRO A 408 -52.43 16.43 5.51
N GLU A 409 -53.26 15.83 4.65
CA GLU A 409 -54.28 14.84 5.01
C GLU A 409 -53.61 13.58 5.57
N LEU A 410 -52.57 13.08 4.89
CA LEU A 410 -51.81 11.92 5.38
C LEU A 410 -51.20 12.19 6.76
N ALA A 411 -50.65 13.37 7.00
CA ALA A 411 -50.07 13.72 8.29
C ALA A 411 -51.13 13.79 9.40
N GLN A 412 -52.32 14.34 9.09
CA GLN A 412 -53.45 14.37 10.03
C GLN A 412 -53.95 12.96 10.35
N ASP A 413 -54.13 12.12 9.34
CA ASP A 413 -54.58 10.74 9.49
C ASP A 413 -53.57 9.90 10.30
N LEU A 414 -52.28 10.01 9.98
CA LEU A 414 -51.21 9.30 10.66
C LEU A 414 -51.12 9.69 12.14
N ASN A 415 -51.25 10.98 12.45
CA ASN A 415 -51.23 11.46 13.82
C ASN A 415 -52.50 11.03 14.58
N ALA A 416 -53.67 11.14 13.96
CA ALA A 416 -54.95 10.80 14.59
C ALA A 416 -55.08 9.31 14.93
N TYR A 417 -54.60 8.42 14.05
CA TYR A 417 -54.72 6.96 14.25
C TYR A 417 -53.49 6.32 14.89
N HIS A 418 -52.28 6.80 14.57
CA HIS A 418 -51.03 6.15 15.01
C HIS A 418 -50.22 6.99 16.00
N SER A 419 -50.66 8.22 16.34
CA SER A 419 -49.88 9.14 17.21
C SER A 419 -48.45 9.36 16.70
N MET A 420 -48.25 9.22 15.40
CA MET A 420 -46.96 9.39 14.73
C MET A 420 -46.93 10.73 14.01
N ASP A 421 -45.78 11.42 14.11
CA ASP A 421 -45.53 12.65 13.37
C ASP A 421 -44.83 12.30 12.04
N ALA A 422 -45.57 12.47 10.94
CA ALA A 422 -45.07 12.20 9.60
C ALA A 422 -43.80 13.00 9.27
N GLU A 423 -43.65 14.23 9.79
CA GLU A 423 -42.47 15.05 9.53
C GLU A 423 -41.22 14.45 10.18
N VAL A 424 -41.33 14.01 11.44
CA VAL A 424 -40.22 13.45 12.22
C VAL A 424 -39.78 12.13 11.61
N GLU A 425 -40.72 11.22 11.33
CA GLU A 425 -40.44 9.90 10.76
C GLU A 425 -39.77 10.00 9.38
N LEU A 426 -40.29 10.84 8.48
CA LEU A 426 -39.69 11.03 7.16
C LEU A 426 -38.30 11.66 7.25
N THR A 427 -38.09 12.61 8.16
CA THR A 427 -36.75 13.21 8.36
C THR A 427 -35.74 12.19 8.86
N GLN A 428 -36.16 11.28 9.75
CA GLN A 428 -35.32 10.20 10.25
C GLN A 428 -34.96 9.22 9.12
N ILE A 429 -35.95 8.74 8.36
CA ILE A 429 -35.72 7.80 7.24
C ILE A 429 -34.80 8.42 6.18
N LEU A 430 -35.00 9.71 5.85
CA LEU A 430 -34.12 10.42 4.92
C LEU A 430 -32.66 10.45 5.40
N SER A 431 -32.45 10.67 6.69
CA SER A 431 -31.11 10.76 7.27
C SER A 431 -30.42 9.39 7.30
N GLU A 432 -31.15 8.34 7.65
CA GLU A 432 -30.67 6.94 7.64
C GLU A 432 -30.33 6.48 6.23
N GLN A 433 -31.16 6.81 5.23
CA GLN A 433 -30.91 6.44 3.84
C GLN A 433 -29.65 7.11 3.28
N VAL A 434 -29.41 8.40 3.59
CA VAL A 434 -28.16 9.07 3.20
C VAL A 434 -26.95 8.37 3.80
N ALA A 435 -27.02 7.97 5.08
CA ALA A 435 -25.94 7.27 5.76
C ALA A 435 -25.61 5.93 5.08
N LEU A 436 -26.64 5.14 4.82
CA LEU A 436 -26.52 3.84 4.17
C LEU A 436 -25.98 3.95 2.74
N GLU A 437 -26.38 4.97 1.99
CA GLU A 437 -25.81 5.21 0.66
C GLU A 437 -24.32 5.58 0.70
N ILE A 438 -23.89 6.37 1.69
CA ILE A 438 -22.47 6.72 1.88
C ILE A 438 -21.66 5.45 2.19
N ASP A 439 -22.12 4.63 3.13
CA ASP A 439 -21.41 3.40 3.51
C ASP A 439 -21.31 2.43 2.32
N ARG A 440 -22.39 2.23 1.55
CA ARG A 440 -22.36 1.38 0.35
C ARG A 440 -21.45 1.92 -0.73
N GLU A 441 -21.44 3.23 -0.93
CA GLU A 441 -20.54 3.85 -1.89
C GLU A 441 -19.08 3.57 -1.54
N ILE A 442 -18.71 3.74 -0.26
CA ILE A 442 -17.36 3.47 0.22
C ILE A 442 -17.02 1.99 0.08
N LEU A 443 -17.91 1.08 0.51
CA LEU A 443 -17.70 -0.36 0.38
C LEU A 443 -17.54 -0.81 -1.08
N ASN A 444 -18.31 -0.24 -1.99
CA ASN A 444 -18.20 -0.52 -3.41
C ASN A 444 -16.83 -0.08 -3.97
N ASP A 445 -16.39 1.14 -3.65
CA ASP A 445 -15.08 1.63 -4.08
C ASP A 445 -13.95 0.74 -3.53
N LEU A 446 -14.02 0.36 -2.24
CA LEU A 446 -13.06 -0.55 -1.62
C LEU A 446 -13.03 -1.92 -2.31
N LEU A 447 -14.17 -2.44 -2.75
CA LEU A 447 -14.25 -3.74 -3.42
C LEU A 447 -13.72 -3.69 -4.86
N VAL A 448 -14.05 -2.62 -5.61
CA VAL A 448 -13.66 -2.48 -7.02
C VAL A 448 -12.17 -2.15 -7.17
N GLU A 449 -11.63 -1.34 -6.27
CA GLU A 449 -10.24 -0.86 -6.34
C GLU A 449 -9.26 -1.70 -5.50
N ALA A 450 -9.71 -2.81 -4.90
CA ALA A 450 -8.85 -3.71 -4.11
C ALA A 450 -7.74 -4.36 -4.99
N ALA A 451 -6.48 -4.00 -4.72
CA ALA A 451 -5.31 -4.51 -5.45
C ALA A 451 -4.30 -5.27 -4.57
N GLY A 452 -4.56 -5.39 -3.26
CA GLY A 452 -3.71 -6.08 -2.31
C GLY A 452 -3.51 -7.55 -2.68
N ALA A 453 -4.57 -8.34 -2.67
CA ALA A 453 -4.57 -9.69 -3.23
C ALA A 453 -6.01 -10.09 -3.59
N ASN A 454 -6.18 -10.76 -4.73
CA ASN A 454 -7.47 -11.23 -5.20
C ASN A 454 -7.41 -12.75 -5.35
N TYR A 455 -7.87 -13.47 -4.33
CA TYR A 455 -7.80 -14.93 -4.27
C TYR A 455 -9.15 -15.60 -4.46
N TYR A 456 -9.11 -16.90 -4.73
CA TYR A 456 -10.26 -17.75 -4.99
C TYR A 456 -10.29 -18.93 -4.02
N TRP A 457 -11.49 -19.28 -3.55
CA TRP A 457 -11.75 -20.44 -2.71
C TRP A 457 -13.09 -21.09 -3.10
N SER A 458 -13.24 -22.41 -2.95
CA SER A 458 -14.50 -23.12 -3.25
C SER A 458 -15.19 -23.62 -1.99
N ARG A 459 -16.51 -23.41 -1.90
CA ARG A 459 -17.34 -23.97 -0.83
C ARG A 459 -17.48 -25.48 -0.91
N MET A 460 -17.40 -26.07 -2.09
CA MET A 460 -17.58 -27.51 -2.29
C MET A 460 -16.39 -28.29 -1.71
N PRO A 461 -16.60 -29.16 -0.70
CA PRO A 461 -15.51 -29.93 -0.11
C PRO A 461 -14.77 -30.79 -1.13
N GLY A 462 -13.45 -30.72 -1.13
CA GLY A 462 -12.59 -31.51 -2.03
C GLY A 462 -12.38 -30.89 -3.43
N LYS A 463 -13.05 -29.79 -3.77
CA LYS A 463 -12.78 -29.05 -5.00
C LYS A 463 -11.65 -28.05 -4.79
N PHE A 464 -10.43 -28.48 -5.09
CA PHE A 464 -9.24 -27.63 -4.99
C PHE A 464 -9.15 -26.68 -6.17
N VAL A 465 -8.89 -25.41 -5.87
CA VAL A 465 -8.80 -24.35 -6.87
C VAL A 465 -7.49 -23.62 -6.70
N ASN A 466 -6.89 -23.23 -7.82
CA ASN A 466 -5.69 -22.42 -7.77
C ASN A 466 -6.06 -21.03 -7.28
N LYS A 467 -5.43 -20.62 -6.18
CA LYS A 467 -5.75 -19.41 -5.44
C LYS A 467 -5.63 -18.12 -6.25
N THR A 468 -4.84 -18.06 -7.33
CA THR A 468 -4.63 -16.82 -8.10
C THR A 468 -5.55 -16.69 -9.32
N ASN A 469 -5.97 -17.81 -9.93
CA ASN A 469 -6.75 -17.80 -11.17
C ASN A 469 -8.13 -18.45 -11.04
N GLY A 470 -8.41 -19.13 -9.93
CA GLY A 470 -9.70 -19.80 -9.68
C GLY A 470 -9.92 -21.09 -10.47
N ASN A 471 -8.94 -21.54 -11.24
CA ASN A 471 -9.05 -22.78 -12.02
C ASN A 471 -8.99 -24.00 -11.10
N GLU A 472 -9.78 -25.02 -11.40
CA GLU A 472 -9.79 -26.27 -10.66
C GLU A 472 -8.48 -27.05 -10.86
N VAL A 473 -7.95 -27.59 -9.77
CA VAL A 473 -6.74 -28.43 -9.76
C VAL A 473 -7.17 -29.88 -9.69
N ASN A 474 -7.21 -30.53 -10.86
CA ASN A 474 -7.58 -31.93 -10.98
C ASN A 474 -6.37 -32.87 -10.82
N LEU A 475 -6.62 -34.09 -10.34
CA LEU A 475 -5.66 -35.17 -10.41
C LEU A 475 -5.42 -35.55 -11.88
N SER A 476 -4.16 -35.67 -12.29
CA SER A 476 -3.80 -36.12 -13.65
C SER A 476 -4.19 -37.58 -13.92
N SER A 477 -4.39 -38.40 -12.88
CA SER A 477 -4.82 -39.80 -12.94
C SER A 477 -5.28 -40.27 -11.55
N THR A 478 -6.07 -41.34 -11.47
CA THR A 478 -6.55 -41.95 -10.21
C THR A 478 -5.44 -42.54 -9.34
N LEU A 479 -4.26 -42.79 -9.93
CA LEU A 479 -3.06 -43.26 -9.24
C LEU A 479 -2.05 -42.15 -8.95
N ALA A 480 -2.29 -40.93 -9.47
CA ALA A 480 -1.39 -39.81 -9.26
C ALA A 480 -1.55 -39.29 -7.82
N SER A 481 -0.43 -38.98 -7.16
CA SER A 481 -0.48 -38.19 -5.93
C SER A 481 -0.96 -36.78 -6.30
N GLY A 482 -2.11 -36.38 -5.79
CA GLY A 482 -2.73 -35.08 -6.05
C GLY A 482 -3.63 -34.67 -4.90
N PRO A 483 -4.19 -33.45 -4.95
CA PRO A 483 -4.92 -32.90 -3.83
C PRO A 483 -6.21 -33.70 -3.62
N SER A 484 -6.31 -34.35 -2.46
CA SER A 484 -7.51 -35.06 -2.02
C SER A 484 -7.85 -34.61 -0.60
N PHE A 485 -9.14 -34.42 -0.34
CA PHE A 485 -9.63 -34.01 0.97
C PHE A 485 -10.26 -35.20 1.68
N THR A 486 -9.72 -35.58 2.84
CA THR A 486 -10.22 -36.70 3.65
C THR A 486 -10.78 -36.25 5.00
N GLY A 487 -10.90 -34.94 5.21
CA GLY A 487 -11.38 -34.33 6.45
C GLY A 487 -12.89 -34.14 6.51
N THR A 488 -13.36 -33.45 7.54
CA THR A 488 -14.77 -33.07 7.71
C THR A 488 -15.10 -31.75 7.01
N VAL A 489 -16.37 -31.50 6.68
CA VAL A 489 -16.82 -30.21 6.08
C VAL A 489 -16.42 -29.00 6.94
N ARG A 490 -16.31 -29.19 8.26
CA ARG A 490 -15.86 -28.13 9.18
C ARG A 490 -14.41 -27.74 8.94
N GLU A 491 -13.52 -28.72 8.80
CA GLU A 491 -12.11 -28.49 8.48
C GLU A 491 -11.96 -27.88 7.08
N TRP A 492 -12.86 -28.23 6.15
CA TRP A 492 -12.92 -27.57 4.85
C TRP A 492 -13.21 -26.06 4.99
N TYR A 493 -14.16 -25.66 5.83
CA TYR A 493 -14.44 -24.23 6.07
C TYR A 493 -13.29 -23.48 6.75
N GLU A 494 -12.41 -24.16 7.48
CA GLU A 494 -11.21 -23.55 8.03
C GLU A 494 -10.18 -23.19 6.95
N THR A 495 -10.18 -23.90 5.81
CA THR A 495 -9.32 -23.54 4.66
C THR A 495 -9.73 -22.20 4.04
N LEU A 496 -11.01 -21.78 4.15
CA LEU A 496 -11.40 -20.41 3.77
C LEU A 496 -10.68 -19.38 4.64
N VAL A 497 -10.59 -19.64 5.96
CA VAL A 497 -9.88 -18.75 6.88
C VAL A 497 -8.39 -18.71 6.58
N GLU A 498 -7.79 -19.84 6.20
CA GLU A 498 -6.41 -19.89 5.70
C GLU A 498 -6.22 -18.99 4.47
N THR A 499 -7.11 -19.06 3.47
CA THR A 499 -7.00 -18.19 2.28
C THR A 499 -7.13 -16.70 2.61
N ILE A 500 -7.97 -16.35 3.59
CA ILE A 500 -8.11 -14.97 4.08
C ILE A 500 -6.84 -14.52 4.81
N ILE A 501 -6.21 -15.40 5.60
CA ILE A 501 -4.93 -15.13 6.26
C ILE A 501 -3.82 -14.94 5.21
N ASP A 502 -3.82 -15.70 4.12
CA ASP A 502 -2.86 -15.51 3.02
C ASP A 502 -3.05 -14.16 2.32
N VAL A 503 -4.30 -13.74 2.03
CA VAL A 503 -4.60 -12.37 1.55
C VAL A 503 -4.06 -11.33 2.53
N ALA A 504 -4.29 -11.53 3.84
CA ALA A 504 -3.85 -10.59 4.85
C ALA A 504 -2.31 -10.49 4.93
N ASN A 505 -1.61 -11.62 4.76
CA ASN A 505 -0.16 -11.66 4.73
C ASN A 505 0.39 -11.00 3.45
N GLU A 506 -0.28 -11.17 2.31
CA GLU A 506 0.09 -10.49 1.07
C GLU A 506 -0.08 -8.97 1.18
N ILE A 507 -1.20 -8.50 1.77
CA ILE A 507 -1.37 -7.07 2.11
C ILE A 507 -0.22 -6.59 3.01
N HIS A 508 0.21 -7.40 3.98
CA HIS A 508 1.35 -7.04 4.83
C HIS A 508 2.66 -6.93 4.04
N ARG A 509 2.92 -7.86 3.12
CA ARG A 509 4.11 -7.83 2.25
C ARG A 509 4.14 -6.57 1.38
N LYS A 510 2.99 -6.20 0.80
CA LYS A 510 2.89 -5.03 -0.10
C LYS A 510 2.88 -3.69 0.64
N THR A 511 2.27 -3.63 1.82
CA THR A 511 2.12 -2.36 2.54
C THR A 511 3.22 -2.11 3.57
N LEU A 512 3.80 -3.17 4.14
CA LEU A 512 4.79 -3.12 5.23
C LEU A 512 4.35 -2.24 6.42
N ARG A 513 3.04 -2.11 6.65
CA ARG A 513 2.45 -1.37 7.78
C ARG A 513 1.81 -2.29 8.81
N GLY A 514 1.13 -3.30 8.32
CA GLY A 514 0.45 -4.28 9.14
C GLY A 514 -0.28 -5.28 8.26
N SER A 515 -0.73 -6.36 8.88
CA SER A 515 -1.54 -7.35 8.20
C SER A 515 -3.02 -7.03 8.44
N ALA A 516 -3.89 -7.41 7.50
CA ALA A 516 -5.31 -7.05 7.55
C ALA A 516 -5.97 -7.35 8.91
N ASN A 517 -6.91 -6.49 9.31
CA ASN A 517 -7.54 -6.48 10.63
C ASN A 517 -9.07 -6.44 10.58
N PHE A 518 -9.68 -6.25 9.41
CA PHE A 518 -11.13 -6.34 9.26
C PHE A 518 -11.53 -7.13 8.02
N ILE A 519 -12.75 -7.66 8.04
CA ILE A 519 -13.38 -8.38 6.95
C ILE A 519 -14.81 -7.87 6.77
N VAL A 520 -15.25 -7.67 5.54
CA VAL A 520 -16.65 -7.40 5.20
C VAL A 520 -17.17 -8.54 4.31
N CYS A 521 -18.29 -9.14 4.69
CA CYS A 521 -18.86 -10.27 3.96
C CYS A 521 -20.40 -10.22 3.84
N SER A 522 -20.91 -10.96 2.87
CA SER A 522 -22.34 -11.19 2.69
C SER A 522 -22.90 -12.11 3.79
N PRO A 523 -24.23 -12.16 4.00
CA PRO A 523 -24.83 -13.05 4.98
C PRO A 523 -24.55 -14.55 4.73
N GLU A 524 -24.36 -14.95 3.48
CA GLU A 524 -24.16 -16.36 3.13
C GLU A 524 -22.75 -16.84 3.41
N VAL A 525 -21.76 -15.97 3.25
CA VAL A 525 -20.38 -16.25 3.69
C VAL A 525 -20.30 -16.17 5.22
N SER A 526 -21.06 -15.26 5.86
CA SER A 526 -21.20 -15.23 7.32
C SER A 526 -21.64 -16.58 7.88
N THR A 527 -22.57 -17.28 7.21
CA THR A 527 -22.98 -18.63 7.61
C THR A 527 -21.82 -19.63 7.60
N VAL A 528 -20.88 -19.52 6.66
CA VAL A 528 -19.67 -20.37 6.62
C VAL A 528 -18.76 -20.06 7.80
N PHE A 529 -18.59 -18.79 8.14
CA PHE A 529 -17.80 -18.37 9.30
C PHE A 529 -18.44 -18.82 10.62
N GLU A 530 -19.75 -18.63 10.78
CA GLU A 530 -20.50 -19.05 11.98
C GLU A 530 -20.43 -20.57 12.21
N ALA A 531 -20.26 -21.37 11.15
CA ALA A 531 -20.05 -22.82 11.25
C ALA A 531 -18.60 -23.22 11.61
N SER A 532 -17.63 -22.32 11.49
CA SER A 532 -16.22 -22.57 11.82
C SER A 532 -15.96 -22.49 13.32
N VAL A 533 -14.94 -23.22 13.83
CA VAL A 533 -14.47 -23.09 15.23
C VAL A 533 -13.88 -21.70 15.49
N LEU A 534 -13.30 -21.08 14.45
CA LEU A 534 -12.47 -19.88 14.57
C LEU A 534 -13.29 -18.60 14.76
N TYR A 535 -14.59 -18.66 14.54
CA TYR A 535 -15.50 -17.53 14.71
C TYR A 535 -15.93 -17.39 16.17
N LYS A 536 -15.81 -16.17 16.69
CA LYS A 536 -16.31 -15.79 18.01
C LYS A 536 -17.32 -14.65 17.84
N PRO A 537 -18.60 -14.86 18.21
CA PRO A 537 -19.60 -13.80 18.14
C PRO A 537 -19.25 -12.68 19.11
N ASN A 538 -19.54 -11.43 18.70
CA ASN A 538 -19.46 -10.28 19.58
C ASN A 538 -20.87 -9.91 20.03
N TYR A 539 -21.10 -9.83 21.34
CA TYR A 539 -22.38 -9.42 21.90
C TYR A 539 -22.19 -8.07 22.61
N SER A 540 -22.76 -7.00 22.07
CA SER A 540 -22.85 -5.73 22.78
C SER A 540 -24.06 -5.75 23.70
N LEU A 541 -23.81 -5.67 25.01
CA LEU A 541 -24.84 -5.43 26.02
C LEU A 541 -24.99 -3.92 26.16
N ASP A 542 -26.21 -3.41 25.96
CA ASP A 542 -26.52 -2.00 26.24
C ASP A 542 -26.41 -1.72 27.74
N GLY A 543 -26.39 -0.43 28.12
CA GLY A 543 -26.29 0.01 29.53
C GLY A 543 -27.41 -0.48 30.45
N ASP A 544 -28.47 -1.08 29.90
CA ASP A 544 -29.60 -1.70 30.60
C ASP A 544 -29.52 -3.24 30.63
N GLY A 545 -28.39 -3.83 30.24
CA GLY A 545 -28.15 -5.27 30.26
C GLY A 545 -28.92 -6.07 29.19
N GLN A 546 -29.62 -5.40 28.27
CA GLN A 546 -30.19 -6.03 27.08
C GLN A 546 -29.13 -6.19 25.99
N VAL A 547 -29.17 -7.33 25.29
CA VAL A 547 -28.43 -7.50 24.03
C VAL A 547 -28.99 -6.53 23.00
N GLY A 548 -28.14 -5.61 22.52
CA GLY A 548 -28.50 -4.67 21.47
C GLY A 548 -29.05 -5.40 20.24
N ASN A 549 -30.04 -4.81 19.58
CA ASN A 549 -30.76 -5.46 18.49
C ASN A 549 -29.79 -5.88 17.37
N PRO A 550 -29.65 -7.19 17.04
CA PRO A 550 -28.59 -7.69 16.14
C PRO A 550 -28.79 -7.34 14.66
N PHE A 551 -29.85 -6.59 14.33
CA PHE A 551 -30.17 -6.14 12.98
C PHE A 551 -30.25 -4.62 12.94
N THR A 552 -29.09 -3.98 12.96
CA THR A 552 -28.97 -2.60 12.50
C THR A 552 -28.99 -2.59 10.97
N LEU A 553 -29.69 -1.61 10.39
CA LEU A 553 -29.80 -1.49 8.94
C LEU A 553 -28.44 -1.11 8.34
N GLY A 554 -27.79 -2.03 7.62
CA GLY A 554 -26.51 -1.80 6.94
C GLY A 554 -25.44 -2.82 7.32
N ALA A 555 -24.17 -2.44 7.14
CA ALA A 555 -23.04 -3.22 7.63
C ALA A 555 -23.01 -3.15 9.17
N ALA A 556 -22.81 -4.28 9.84
CA ALA A 556 -22.72 -4.33 11.30
C ALA A 556 -21.60 -5.27 11.75
N PRO A 557 -20.84 -4.94 12.80
CA PRO A 557 -19.86 -5.87 13.38
C PRO A 557 -20.61 -7.03 14.05
N VAL A 558 -20.35 -8.25 13.59
CA VAL A 558 -21.02 -9.47 14.11
C VAL A 558 -20.14 -10.29 15.04
N GLY A 559 -18.82 -10.18 14.90
CA GLY A 559 -17.90 -11.01 15.65
C GLY A 559 -16.45 -10.78 15.29
N THR A 560 -15.60 -11.66 15.82
CA THR A 560 -14.18 -11.72 15.48
C THR A 560 -13.84 -13.09 14.92
N LEU A 561 -12.98 -13.12 13.91
CA LEU A 561 -12.44 -14.35 13.32
C LEU A 561 -10.98 -14.50 13.75
N SER A 562 -10.63 -15.67 14.30
CA SER A 562 -9.28 -15.99 14.80
C SER A 562 -8.75 -14.98 15.84
N ASN A 563 -9.65 -14.30 16.57
CA ASN A 563 -9.33 -13.21 17.51
C ASN A 563 -8.49 -12.06 16.89
N ARG A 564 -8.57 -11.90 15.56
CA ARG A 564 -7.72 -10.99 14.81
C ARG A 564 -8.51 -10.08 13.87
N PHE A 565 -9.44 -10.66 13.11
CA PHE A 565 -10.24 -9.90 12.16
C PHE A 565 -11.59 -9.55 12.76
N THR A 566 -11.96 -8.27 12.75
CA THR A 566 -13.35 -7.87 13.01
C THR A 566 -14.19 -8.19 11.79
N VAL A 567 -15.24 -8.99 11.97
CA VAL A 567 -16.14 -9.41 10.88
C VAL A 567 -17.34 -8.48 10.84
N TYR A 568 -17.52 -7.83 9.69
CA TYR A 568 -18.69 -7.01 9.38
C TYR A 568 -19.59 -7.76 8.40
N LYS A 569 -20.87 -7.85 8.74
CA LYS A 569 -21.91 -8.44 7.88
C LYS A 569 -22.73 -7.32 7.27
N ASP A 570 -22.75 -7.25 5.94
CA ASP A 570 -23.62 -6.35 5.20
C ASP A 570 -24.58 -7.16 4.32
N PRO A 571 -25.91 -7.08 4.54
CA PRO A 571 -26.90 -7.76 3.72
C PRO A 571 -26.82 -7.46 2.22
N TYR A 572 -26.30 -6.30 1.85
CA TYR A 572 -26.24 -5.83 0.47
C TYR A 572 -24.89 -6.09 -0.20
N PHE A 573 -23.95 -6.70 0.53
CA PHE A 573 -22.65 -7.05 -0.01
C PHE A 573 -22.77 -8.17 -1.07
N PRO A 574 -21.94 -8.16 -2.14
CA PRO A 574 -21.97 -9.22 -3.14
C PRO A 574 -21.82 -10.62 -2.52
N ARG A 575 -22.76 -11.52 -2.86
CA ARG A 575 -22.92 -12.84 -2.24
C ARG A 575 -21.62 -13.66 -2.19
N ASN A 576 -20.85 -13.63 -3.27
CA ASN A 576 -19.66 -14.47 -3.49
C ASN A 576 -18.33 -13.77 -3.19
N LYS A 577 -18.34 -12.60 -2.55
CA LYS A 577 -17.12 -11.85 -2.25
C LYS A 577 -16.94 -11.66 -0.75
N VAL A 578 -15.67 -11.60 -0.37
CA VAL A 578 -15.21 -11.21 0.96
C VAL A 578 -14.18 -10.11 0.76
N LEU A 579 -14.40 -8.94 1.35
CA LEU A 579 -13.41 -7.87 1.38
C LEU A 579 -12.57 -8.03 2.63
N VAL A 580 -11.24 -8.00 2.47
CA VAL A 580 -10.25 -8.10 3.54
C VAL A 580 -9.42 -6.82 3.51
N GLY A 581 -9.31 -6.12 4.64
CA GLY A 581 -8.66 -4.82 4.66
C GLY A 581 -7.80 -4.58 5.89
N TYR A 582 -6.82 -3.70 5.73
CA TYR A 582 -6.01 -3.16 6.81
C TYR A 582 -6.34 -1.69 7.05
N LYS A 583 -6.58 -1.33 8.31
CA LYS A 583 -6.63 0.06 8.78
C LYS A 583 -5.62 0.28 9.90
N GLY A 584 -4.72 1.25 9.72
CA GLY A 584 -3.74 1.64 10.74
C GLY A 584 -4.34 2.37 11.94
N GLY A 585 -3.54 2.52 13.00
CA GLY A 585 -3.96 3.24 14.21
C GLY A 585 -4.00 4.76 14.03
N SER A 586 -3.22 5.28 13.07
CA SER A 586 -3.22 6.69 12.69
C SER A 586 -4.11 6.93 11.48
N TYR A 587 -4.77 8.10 11.42
CA TYR A 587 -5.57 8.50 10.26
C TYR A 587 -4.73 8.75 9.00
N LEU A 588 -3.41 8.87 9.14
CA LEU A 588 -2.47 9.01 8.03
C LEU A 588 -2.05 7.65 7.43
N GLU A 589 -2.46 6.54 8.05
CA GLU A 589 -2.10 5.16 7.70
C GLU A 589 -3.33 4.39 7.18
N THR A 590 -3.87 4.81 6.03
CA THR A 590 -4.99 4.14 5.39
C THR A 590 -4.89 4.14 3.88
N GLY A 591 -5.50 3.15 3.24
CA GLY A 591 -5.63 3.08 1.79
C GLY A 591 -6.70 4.00 1.23
N TYR A 592 -7.75 4.32 2.00
CA TYR A 592 -8.91 5.09 1.54
C TYR A 592 -9.26 6.21 2.53
N VAL A 593 -9.57 7.40 2.01
CA VAL A 593 -9.91 8.55 2.83
C VAL A 593 -11.32 9.04 2.52
N TYR A 594 -12.14 9.09 3.57
CA TYR A 594 -13.44 9.75 3.58
C TYR A 594 -13.30 11.16 4.18
N ALA A 595 -13.69 12.18 3.43
CA ALA A 595 -13.42 13.57 3.77
C ALA A 595 -14.73 14.37 3.91
N PRO A 596 -15.47 14.22 5.02
CA PRO A 596 -16.71 14.95 5.23
C PRO A 596 -16.47 16.46 5.32
N TYR A 597 -17.28 17.24 4.60
CA TYR A 597 -17.25 18.71 4.65
C TYR A 597 -18.45 19.24 5.43
N VAL A 598 -19.66 18.98 4.92
CA VAL A 598 -20.92 19.32 5.59
C VAL A 598 -21.70 18.03 5.82
N PRO A 599 -21.75 17.53 7.07
CA PRO A 599 -22.27 16.19 7.35
C PRO A 599 -23.76 16.06 7.01
N LEU A 600 -24.63 16.97 7.47
CA LEU A 600 -26.05 16.92 7.16
C LEU A 600 -26.70 18.30 7.30
N ILE A 601 -27.28 18.81 6.23
CA ILE A 601 -28.15 20.00 6.23
C ILE A 601 -29.59 19.50 6.09
N VAL A 602 -30.49 19.98 6.93
CA VAL A 602 -31.93 19.73 6.83
C VAL A 602 -32.62 21.07 6.56
N THR A 603 -33.36 21.16 5.46
CA THR A 603 -34.15 22.36 5.15
C THR A 603 -35.36 22.49 6.09
N PRO A 604 -35.85 23.70 6.36
CA PRO A 604 -37.14 23.87 7.01
C PRO A 604 -38.27 23.25 6.16
N THR A 605 -39.40 22.94 6.79
CA THR A 605 -40.59 22.49 6.07
C THR A 605 -41.13 23.63 5.21
N ILE A 606 -41.15 23.44 3.88
CA ILE A 606 -41.63 24.41 2.91
C ILE A 606 -42.95 23.91 2.35
N PHE A 607 -43.98 24.76 2.35
CA PHE A 607 -45.27 24.47 1.73
C PHE A 607 -45.24 24.95 0.28
N ALA A 608 -45.63 24.08 -0.66
CA ALA A 608 -45.74 24.48 -2.05
C ALA A 608 -46.91 25.48 -2.22
N PRO A 609 -46.73 26.62 -2.91
CA PRO A 609 -47.80 27.60 -3.11
C PRO A 609 -49.02 27.04 -3.88
N GLU A 610 -48.80 26.05 -4.74
CA GLU A 610 -49.81 25.49 -5.64
C GLU A 610 -50.80 24.53 -4.96
N ASP A 611 -50.33 23.73 -4.01
CA ASP A 611 -51.09 22.59 -3.44
C ASP A 611 -50.97 22.48 -1.91
N PHE A 612 -50.26 23.41 -1.27
CA PHE A 612 -49.96 23.40 0.16
C PHE A 612 -49.30 22.11 0.65
N THR A 613 -48.66 21.34 -0.24
CA THR A 613 -47.97 20.11 0.17
C THR A 613 -46.68 20.46 0.91
N PRO A 614 -46.48 19.95 2.14
CA PRO A 614 -45.21 20.11 2.85
C PRO A 614 -44.10 19.31 2.18
N ARG A 615 -42.92 19.95 2.08
CA ARG A 615 -41.70 19.40 1.51
C ARG A 615 -40.54 19.66 2.46
N LYS A 616 -39.69 18.65 2.62
CA LYS A 616 -38.48 18.74 3.45
C LYS A 616 -37.33 17.98 2.80
N GLY A 617 -36.18 18.62 2.69
CA GLY A 617 -34.97 18.08 2.10
C GLY A 617 -33.84 17.89 3.11
N VAL A 618 -32.99 16.90 2.84
CA VAL A 618 -31.70 16.69 3.48
C VAL A 618 -30.59 16.77 2.43
N MET A 619 -29.42 17.27 2.83
CA MET A 619 -28.25 17.42 1.97
C MET A 619 -26.97 17.12 2.74
N THR A 620 -26.01 16.48 2.10
CA THR A 620 -24.66 16.27 2.64
C THR A 620 -23.60 16.60 1.60
N ARG A 621 -22.39 16.95 2.07
CA ARG A 621 -21.23 17.23 1.21
C ARG A 621 -19.98 16.58 1.77
N TYR A 622 -19.29 15.82 0.93
CA TYR A 622 -18.05 15.15 1.32
C TYR A 622 -17.17 14.85 0.10
N GLY A 623 -15.88 14.73 0.33
CA GLY A 623 -14.92 14.16 -0.62
C GLY A 623 -14.65 12.70 -0.30
N LYS A 624 -14.24 11.93 -1.30
CA LYS A 624 -13.75 10.57 -1.13
C LYS A 624 -12.58 10.35 -2.07
N LYS A 625 -11.57 9.61 -1.62
CA LYS A 625 -10.44 9.27 -2.49
C LYS A 625 -9.74 8.01 -2.03
N MET A 626 -9.50 7.13 -2.99
CA MET A 626 -8.55 6.04 -2.83
C MET A 626 -7.12 6.56 -2.96
N VAL A 627 -6.31 6.31 -1.92
CA VAL A 627 -4.91 6.73 -1.81
C VAL A 627 -3.98 5.56 -2.13
N ARG A 628 -4.23 4.36 -1.57
CA ARG A 628 -3.43 3.14 -1.80
C ARG A 628 -4.28 1.87 -1.85
N ALA A 629 -4.38 1.28 -3.03
CA ALA A 629 -5.13 0.06 -3.35
C ALA A 629 -4.66 -1.20 -2.62
N ASP A 630 -3.37 -1.23 -2.24
CA ASP A 630 -2.72 -2.41 -1.69
C ASP A 630 -3.20 -2.77 -0.27
N PHE A 631 -3.90 -1.86 0.41
CA PHE A 631 -4.45 -2.07 1.77
C PHE A 631 -5.69 -2.96 1.79
N TYR A 632 -6.28 -3.23 0.62
CA TYR A 632 -7.52 -3.98 0.49
C TYR A 632 -7.33 -5.12 -0.51
N GLY A 633 -7.86 -6.29 -0.17
CA GLY A 633 -7.87 -7.49 -0.99
C GLY A 633 -9.24 -8.16 -0.98
N THR A 634 -9.46 -9.08 -1.91
CA THR A 634 -10.72 -9.82 -1.99
C THR A 634 -10.49 -11.33 -2.02
N VAL A 635 -11.41 -12.07 -1.42
CA VAL A 635 -11.55 -13.51 -1.62
C VAL A 635 -12.87 -13.77 -2.33
N THR A 636 -12.80 -14.48 -3.45
CA THR A 636 -13.96 -14.89 -4.23
C THR A 636 -14.35 -16.30 -3.83
N VAL A 637 -15.53 -16.45 -3.25
CA VAL A 637 -16.08 -17.75 -2.83
C VAL A 637 -16.90 -18.36 -3.96
N MET A 638 -16.43 -19.47 -4.49
CA MET A 638 -17.09 -20.25 -5.53
C MET A 638 -18.01 -21.31 -4.94
N ASP A 639 -18.93 -21.82 -5.77
CA ASP A 639 -19.81 -22.94 -5.43
C ASP A 639 -20.66 -22.72 -4.16
N LEU A 640 -21.04 -21.46 -3.90
CA LEU A 640 -21.76 -21.06 -2.69
C LEU A 640 -23.14 -21.74 -2.51
N ASN A 641 -23.72 -22.23 -3.61
CA ASN A 641 -25.01 -22.94 -3.61
C ASN A 641 -24.87 -24.45 -3.32
N VAL A 642 -23.66 -24.96 -3.03
CA VAL A 642 -23.38 -26.37 -2.72
C VAL A 642 -23.20 -26.53 -1.20
N ILE A 643 -23.84 -27.54 -0.60
CA ILE A 643 -23.76 -27.90 0.83
C ILE A 643 -23.37 -29.36 0.97
#